data_AF-A0AB38RAV8-F1
#
_entry.id   AF-A0AB38RAV8-F1
#
_cell.length_a   1.000
_cell.length_b   1.000
_cell.length_c   1.000
_cell.angle_alpha   90.00
_cell.angle_beta   90.00
_cell.angle_gamma   90.00
#
_symmetry.space_group_name_H-M   'P 1'
#
loop_
_entity.id
_entity.type
_entity.pdbx_description
1 polymer ?
#
loop_
_entity_poly.entity_id
_entity_poly.type
_entity_poly.pdbx_seq_one_letter_code
_entity_poly.pdbx_strand_id
1 'polypeptide(L)'
;MRSVPRLRGRLAGTISLLTAAVVVATTGVSAAAPSPAPTAQNSVYALANGCFALRTESGDFVRRDGSAYLTDVTKAADAEPFRLHAAQLGRFMLYGPDGSMLSHDGADSVLATSEATPSTDWTVMSTGESFVLTATSNGRQLISRDLMLTMSDPGDVPESAFTLIPRDGCADFPEAEVGANGVPGEIGPNGEVTGFIDTHVHMNASEFMGGNLHCGRPFDPQGVTAALVDCPDHQPDGIPALLENVLSYGNPFETHDTTGWPSFTDWPAHDSLTHEQTYYKWVERAWRGGLRIFTNLFVANRVLCELYPSKRNPCDEMETVRIQAQQTRELQDYIDAQYGGPGRGWFRIVSSPEQARQVAADGKLAVTLGVEVSEPFGCSVRNGIPQCTEDDIDRGLDELYDLGVRQMIVTHKFDNALGGARFDGGVTGVAVNIGNYLGTGEFWQSEPCTGVAEDNVLPTKVDGAQNLLAVLPPGVTLPVYPSGPQCNSHGLTDLGAYTIRGLMDRGMIVDIDHMSVKTAEAALDILEAANYSGVVSSHSWSDPSLYKRIYALGGFVALYAGQLDASDEKPEERGFIDQWRDARAMRSENYYFGFGYGADTNGFGPQAAPRGDAAENPLQYPYTAFDGTVMDQQRAGTRVFDVNTDGVAQYGMIPDWIADMRIAAGADGDTIIEDMSRGAEAYLQMWERARN
;
A
#
# COMPACT_ATOMS: atom_id res chain seq x y z
N MET A 1 -6.07 -27.22 -62.69
CA MET A 1 -7.24 -27.04 -63.58
C MET A 1 -8.12 -25.98 -62.93
N ARG A 2 -8.30 -24.82 -63.57
CA ARG A 2 -9.61 -24.28 -64.03
C ARG A 2 -10.67 -24.25 -62.90
N SER A 3 -11.34 -23.16 -62.54
CA SER A 3 -11.62 -21.91 -63.26
C SER A 3 -12.58 -21.09 -62.41
N VAL A 4 -12.44 -19.76 -62.47
CA VAL A 4 -13.45 -18.74 -62.12
C VAL A 4 -14.69 -18.92 -63.04
N PRO A 5 -15.88 -18.40 -62.67
CA PRO A 5 -16.33 -17.22 -63.45
C PRO A 5 -17.07 -16.14 -62.64
N ARG A 6 -16.81 -14.90 -63.08
CA ARG A 6 -17.52 -13.65 -62.81
C ARG A 6 -18.81 -13.56 -63.65
N LEU A 7 -19.80 -12.80 -63.19
CA LEU A 7 -20.67 -11.95 -64.04
C LEU A 7 -21.10 -10.71 -63.21
N ARG A 8 -20.65 -9.49 -63.55
CA ARG A 8 -21.30 -8.46 -64.42
C ARG A 8 -22.50 -7.76 -63.73
N GLY A 9 -22.60 -6.43 -63.63
CA GLY A 9 -21.74 -5.33 -64.05
C GLY A 9 -22.46 -3.96 -64.08
N ARG A 10 -21.63 -2.91 -64.23
CA ARG A 10 -21.83 -1.56 -64.82
C ARG A 10 -22.64 -0.52 -64.02
N LEU A 11 -22.13 0.67 -63.65
CA LEU A 11 -21.34 1.78 -64.29
C LEU A 11 -22.21 2.94 -64.80
N ALA A 12 -22.05 4.10 -64.15
CA ALA A 12 -22.03 5.47 -64.70
C ALA A 12 -21.57 6.41 -63.56
N GLY A 13 -20.65 7.38 -63.67
CA GLY A 13 -19.78 7.86 -64.73
C GLY A 13 -18.83 8.94 -64.17
N THR A 14 -17.59 8.99 -64.70
CA THR A 14 -16.86 10.17 -65.26
C THR A 14 -16.67 11.43 -64.38
N ILE A 15 -15.53 12.10 -64.25
CA ILE A 15 -14.19 12.18 -64.86
C ILE A 15 -13.33 13.01 -63.87
N SER A 16 -12.04 12.71 -63.68
CA SER A 16 -10.94 13.70 -63.77
C SER A 16 -9.58 13.13 -63.38
N LEU A 17 -8.57 13.61 -64.10
CA LEU A 17 -7.19 13.16 -64.12
C LEU A 17 -6.37 13.59 -62.89
N LEU A 18 -5.42 12.71 -62.58
CA LEU A 18 -4.15 12.86 -61.89
C LEU A 18 -3.56 14.28 -61.73
N THR A 19 -3.21 14.59 -60.48
CA THR A 19 -1.96 15.26 -60.11
C THR A 19 -1.39 14.59 -58.86
N ALA A 20 -0.13 14.20 -58.92
CA ALA A 20 0.61 13.63 -57.80
C ALA A 20 0.92 14.72 -56.76
N ALA A 21 0.58 14.47 -55.50
CA ALA A 21 1.07 15.22 -54.34
C ALA A 21 1.68 14.22 -53.36
N VAL A 22 2.95 14.43 -53.04
CA VAL A 22 3.67 13.78 -51.94
C VAL A 22 2.97 14.19 -50.64
N VAL A 23 2.40 13.23 -49.92
CA VAL A 23 1.91 13.41 -48.55
C VAL A 23 2.97 12.87 -47.60
N VAL A 24 3.60 13.76 -46.86
CA VAL A 24 4.31 13.43 -45.62
C VAL A 24 3.27 12.91 -44.65
N ALA A 25 3.29 11.59 -44.38
CA ALA A 25 2.46 11.00 -43.35
C ALA A 25 3.08 11.34 -41.98
N THR A 26 2.57 12.38 -41.32
CA THR A 26 2.76 12.58 -39.89
C THR A 26 1.99 11.48 -39.17
N THR A 27 2.70 10.53 -38.57
CA THR A 27 2.17 9.55 -37.64
C THR A 27 1.64 10.28 -36.41
N GLY A 28 0.34 10.53 -36.39
CA GLY A 28 -0.36 11.00 -35.20
C GLY A 28 -0.36 9.90 -34.14
N VAL A 29 0.28 10.20 -33.01
CA VAL A 29 0.15 9.45 -31.76
C VAL A 29 -1.34 9.41 -31.41
N SER A 30 -1.96 8.24 -31.48
CA SER A 30 -3.31 8.06 -30.94
C SER A 30 -3.18 7.87 -29.43
N ALA A 31 -3.34 8.95 -28.69
CA ALA A 31 -3.69 8.87 -27.28
C ALA A 31 -5.01 8.06 -27.18
N ALA A 32 -5.09 7.14 -26.22
CA ALA A 32 -6.33 6.45 -25.90
C ALA A 32 -7.48 7.47 -25.82
N ALA A 33 -8.56 7.21 -26.57
CA ALA A 33 -9.70 8.10 -26.57
C ALA A 33 -10.24 8.18 -25.13
N PRO A 34 -10.35 9.38 -24.53
CA PRO A 34 -10.94 9.50 -23.21
C PRO A 34 -12.35 8.91 -23.26
N SER A 35 -12.66 8.02 -22.31
CA SER A 35 -14.05 7.66 -21.99
C SER A 35 -14.88 8.94 -21.98
N PRO A 36 -16.06 8.97 -22.63
CA PRO A 36 -16.83 10.19 -22.79
C PRO A 36 -17.00 10.85 -21.42
N ALA A 37 -16.47 12.07 -21.29
CA ALA A 37 -16.53 12.81 -20.05
C ALA A 37 -18.00 12.93 -19.63
N PRO A 38 -18.40 12.47 -18.43
CA PRO A 38 -19.65 12.94 -17.87
C PRO A 38 -19.51 14.45 -17.74
N THR A 39 -20.45 15.16 -18.36
CA THR A 39 -20.51 16.63 -18.40
C THR A 39 -20.54 17.18 -16.98
N ALA A 40 -19.45 17.79 -16.54
CA ALA A 40 -19.48 18.70 -15.40
C ALA A 40 -18.54 19.86 -15.66
N GLN A 41 -18.97 20.78 -16.52
CA GLN A 41 -18.26 22.05 -16.74
C GLN A 41 -18.22 22.94 -15.47
N ASN A 42 -18.80 22.48 -14.35
CA ASN A 42 -18.86 23.14 -13.04
C ASN A 42 -18.64 22.18 -11.83
N SER A 43 -17.95 21.04 -11.97
CA SER A 43 -17.65 20.22 -10.76
C SER A 43 -16.52 20.87 -9.96
N VAL A 44 -16.71 21.04 -8.65
CA VAL A 44 -15.67 21.55 -7.73
C VAL A 44 -14.33 20.82 -7.88
N TYR A 45 -14.34 19.54 -8.24
CA TYR A 45 -13.14 18.74 -8.47
C TYR A 45 -12.25 19.22 -9.63
N ALA A 46 -12.81 19.97 -10.59
CA ALA A 46 -12.04 20.55 -11.70
C ALA A 46 -11.10 21.68 -11.24
N LEU A 47 -11.25 22.15 -9.99
CA LEU A 47 -10.35 23.13 -9.38
C LEU A 47 -9.04 22.51 -8.90
N ALA A 48 -8.98 21.18 -8.75
CA ALA A 48 -7.82 20.48 -8.21
C ALA A 48 -6.54 20.85 -8.96
N ASN A 49 -5.56 21.32 -8.21
CA ASN A 49 -4.24 21.70 -8.67
C ASN A 49 -4.21 22.84 -9.71
N GLY A 50 -5.34 23.51 -9.95
CA GLY A 50 -5.42 24.69 -10.82
C GLY A 50 -4.98 25.99 -10.10
N CYS A 51 -4.69 27.02 -10.89
CA CYS A 51 -4.21 28.31 -10.42
C CYS A 51 -5.29 29.40 -10.59
N PHE A 52 -5.67 30.07 -9.51
CA PHE A 52 -6.82 30.98 -9.48
C PHE A 52 -6.58 32.22 -8.62
N ALA A 53 -7.21 33.34 -8.97
CA ALA A 53 -7.44 34.47 -8.07
C ALA A 53 -8.88 34.42 -7.53
N LEU A 54 -9.04 34.78 -6.26
CA LEU A 54 -10.35 34.88 -5.62
C LEU A 54 -10.93 36.28 -5.87
N ARG A 55 -12.13 36.33 -6.47
CA ARG A 55 -12.92 37.55 -6.64
C ARG A 55 -14.16 37.50 -5.76
N THR A 56 -14.35 38.51 -4.92
CA THR A 56 -15.55 38.71 -4.09
C THR A 56 -16.78 39.04 -4.94
N GLU A 57 -17.97 39.00 -4.34
CA GLU A 57 -19.22 39.40 -5.01
C GLU A 57 -19.25 40.89 -5.40
N SER A 58 -18.55 41.76 -4.65
CA SER A 58 -18.39 43.19 -5.00
C SER A 58 -17.57 43.40 -6.27
N GLY A 59 -16.81 42.39 -6.69
CA GLY A 59 -15.91 42.42 -7.84
C GLY A 59 -14.45 42.70 -7.49
N ASP A 60 -14.14 42.95 -6.22
CA ASP A 60 -12.76 43.13 -5.73
C ASP A 60 -12.06 41.77 -5.57
N PHE A 61 -10.75 41.76 -5.74
CA PHE A 61 -9.91 40.57 -5.67
C PHE A 61 -9.12 40.53 -4.38
N VAL A 62 -8.81 39.30 -3.96
CA VAL A 62 -7.95 39.02 -2.81
C VAL A 62 -6.49 39.26 -3.19
N ARG A 63 -5.77 40.04 -2.37
CA ARG A 63 -4.31 40.11 -2.38
C ARG A 63 -3.76 39.90 -0.97
N ARG A 64 -2.53 39.41 -0.87
CA ARG A 64 -1.84 39.33 0.41
C ARG A 64 -1.26 40.68 0.83
N ASP A 65 -1.31 40.97 2.13
CA ASP A 65 -0.68 42.12 2.77
C ASP A 65 -0.05 41.71 4.11
N GLY A 66 1.26 41.43 4.11
CA GLY A 66 1.93 40.82 5.24
C GLY A 66 1.34 39.43 5.56
N SER A 67 0.80 39.25 6.77
CA SER A 67 0.11 38.03 7.16
C SER A 67 -1.38 38.04 6.87
N ALA A 68 -1.97 39.17 6.48
CA ALA A 68 -3.40 39.29 6.23
C ALA A 68 -3.72 39.18 4.72
N TYR A 69 -5.01 39.03 4.41
CA TYR A 69 -5.51 39.07 3.05
C TYR A 69 -6.54 40.20 2.90
N LEU A 70 -6.27 41.11 1.98
CA LEU A 70 -7.12 42.26 1.68
C LEU A 70 -7.96 41.98 0.44
N THR A 71 -9.14 42.60 0.37
CA THR A 71 -10.09 42.52 -0.75
C THR A 71 -10.31 43.92 -1.34
N ASP A 72 -9.22 44.55 -1.79
CA ASP A 72 -9.17 45.97 -2.13
C ASP A 72 -8.62 46.27 -3.54
N VAL A 73 -8.28 45.25 -4.34
CA VAL A 73 -7.78 45.43 -5.71
C VAL A 73 -8.80 45.01 -6.76
N THR A 74 -8.91 45.79 -7.84
CA THR A 74 -9.98 45.62 -8.85
C THR A 74 -9.55 44.82 -10.08
N LYS A 75 -8.28 44.38 -10.15
CA LYS A 75 -7.73 43.65 -11.28
C LYS A 75 -7.14 42.32 -10.82
N ALA A 76 -7.46 41.26 -11.56
CA ALA A 76 -6.91 39.93 -11.31
C ALA A 76 -5.37 39.88 -11.39
N ALA A 77 -4.74 40.78 -12.15
CA ALA A 77 -3.28 40.85 -12.27
C ALA A 77 -2.59 41.31 -10.96
N ASP A 78 -3.30 42.06 -10.12
CA ASP A 78 -2.82 42.58 -8.84
C ASP A 78 -3.23 41.67 -7.66
N ALA A 79 -3.98 40.60 -7.95
CA ALA A 79 -4.47 39.62 -6.99
C ALA A 79 -3.42 38.55 -6.66
N GLU A 80 -3.50 38.00 -5.45
CA GLU A 80 -2.70 36.83 -5.05
C GLU A 80 -3.13 35.61 -5.88
N PRO A 81 -2.22 34.97 -6.63
CA PRO A 81 -2.53 33.72 -7.30
C PRO A 81 -2.43 32.56 -6.31
N PHE A 82 -3.49 31.77 -6.18
CA PHE A 82 -3.53 30.56 -5.35
C PHE A 82 -3.62 29.32 -6.21
N ARG A 83 -2.71 28.37 -5.97
CA ARG A 83 -2.93 26.98 -6.37
C ARG A 83 -3.96 26.39 -5.42
N LEU A 84 -5.06 25.86 -5.95
CA LEU A 84 -6.01 25.08 -5.17
C LEU A 84 -5.48 23.63 -5.10
N HIS A 85 -4.52 23.39 -4.22
CA HIS A 85 -4.00 22.04 -4.00
C HIS A 85 -5.06 21.20 -3.30
N ALA A 86 -5.38 20.02 -3.86
CA ALA A 86 -6.42 19.17 -3.32
C ALA A 86 -5.94 18.52 -2.02
N ALA A 87 -6.62 18.83 -0.90
CA ALA A 87 -6.39 18.17 0.38
C ALA A 87 -7.19 16.85 0.46
N GLN A 88 -8.39 16.86 -0.10
CA GLN A 88 -9.27 15.69 -0.26
C GLN A 88 -10.34 16.03 -1.31
N LEU A 89 -11.23 15.11 -1.67
CA LEU A 89 -12.34 15.38 -2.59
C LEU A 89 -13.16 16.62 -2.17
N GLY A 90 -13.07 17.68 -2.98
CA GLY A 90 -13.80 18.94 -2.75
C GLY A 90 -13.22 19.80 -1.63
N ARG A 91 -12.05 19.44 -1.10
CA ARG A 91 -11.30 20.15 -0.06
C ARG A 91 -9.96 20.63 -0.62
N PHE A 92 -9.59 21.87 -0.33
CA PHE A 92 -8.41 22.48 -0.92
C PHE A 92 -7.61 23.31 0.09
N MET A 93 -6.29 23.27 -0.06
CA MET A 93 -5.39 24.28 0.48
C MET A 93 -5.11 25.32 -0.60
N LEU A 94 -5.23 26.60 -0.25
CA LEU A 94 -4.96 27.71 -1.16
C LEU A 94 -3.50 28.13 -1.02
N TYR A 95 -2.64 27.60 -1.88
CA TYR A 95 -1.19 27.75 -1.81
C TYR A 95 -0.69 28.89 -2.70
N GLY A 96 -0.11 29.90 -2.07
CA GLY A 96 0.40 31.12 -2.69
C GLY A 96 1.79 30.96 -3.33
N PRO A 97 2.25 31.97 -4.09
CA PRO A 97 3.49 31.93 -4.87
C PRO A 97 4.77 31.87 -4.03
N ASP A 98 4.73 32.25 -2.75
CA ASP A 98 5.88 32.20 -1.84
C ASP A 98 5.87 31.00 -0.89
N GLY A 99 4.94 30.06 -1.10
CA GLY A 99 4.75 28.88 -0.26
C GLY A 99 3.87 29.07 0.97
N SER A 100 3.31 30.27 1.16
CA SER A 100 2.28 30.48 2.18
C SER A 100 0.92 29.93 1.75
N MET A 101 0.08 29.62 2.71
CA MET A 101 -1.28 29.12 2.53
C MET A 101 -2.26 30.01 3.28
N LEU A 102 -3.46 30.12 2.73
CA LEU A 102 -4.58 30.74 3.42
C LEU A 102 -5.04 29.84 4.58
N SER A 103 -4.89 30.33 5.81
CA SER A 103 -5.29 29.66 7.05
C SER A 103 -6.19 30.53 7.90
N HIS A 104 -6.60 30.01 9.07
CA HIS A 104 -7.36 30.75 10.06
C HIS A 104 -6.81 30.58 11.48
N ASP A 105 -7.13 31.52 12.37
CA ASP A 105 -6.74 31.46 13.80
C ASP A 105 -7.70 30.64 14.68
N GLY A 106 -8.81 30.15 14.10
CA GLY A 106 -9.86 29.41 14.80
C GLY A 106 -10.97 30.29 15.35
N ALA A 107 -10.79 31.61 15.30
CA ALA A 107 -11.79 32.64 15.56
C ALA A 107 -12.14 33.32 14.23
N ASP A 108 -12.07 34.64 14.13
CA ASP A 108 -12.51 35.39 12.94
C ASP A 108 -11.37 35.67 11.94
N SER A 109 -10.10 35.50 12.32
CA SER A 109 -8.98 35.98 11.48
C SER A 109 -8.59 34.96 10.42
N VAL A 110 -8.32 35.47 9.22
CA VAL A 110 -7.74 34.71 8.10
C VAL A 110 -6.33 35.23 7.85
N LEU A 111 -5.37 34.32 7.83
CA LEU A 111 -3.95 34.64 7.89
C LEU A 111 -3.16 33.78 6.90
N ALA A 112 -1.97 34.24 6.52
CA ALA A 112 -1.02 33.48 5.73
C ALA A 112 -0.10 32.65 6.65
N THR A 113 0.09 31.38 6.36
CA THR A 113 1.04 30.48 7.07
C THR A 113 1.85 29.65 6.09
N SER A 114 3.11 29.36 6.37
CA SER A 114 3.90 28.38 5.59
C SER A 114 3.71 26.94 6.09
N GLU A 115 3.04 26.75 7.22
CA GLU A 115 2.80 25.43 7.81
C GLU A 115 1.48 24.83 7.31
N ALA A 116 1.56 23.65 6.69
CA ALA A 116 0.37 22.90 6.32
C ALA A 116 -0.25 22.29 7.58
N THR A 117 -1.41 22.80 7.99
CA THR A 117 -2.08 22.40 9.23
C THR A 117 -3.58 22.21 8.97
N PRO A 118 -4.36 21.61 9.88
CA PRO A 118 -5.82 21.53 9.70
C PRO A 118 -6.51 22.89 9.49
N SER A 119 -5.87 24.01 9.84
CA SER A 119 -6.40 25.36 9.61
C SER A 119 -6.27 25.86 8.16
N THR A 120 -5.48 25.19 7.32
CA THR A 120 -5.31 25.54 5.89
C THR A 120 -6.28 24.78 4.98
N ASP A 121 -7.13 23.91 5.53
CA ASP A 121 -7.99 23.02 4.76
C ASP A 121 -9.44 23.52 4.68
N TRP A 122 -9.88 23.81 3.46
CA TRP A 122 -11.16 24.42 3.16
C TRP A 122 -12.02 23.50 2.29
N THR A 123 -13.20 23.12 2.78
CA THR A 123 -14.26 22.52 1.97
C THR A 123 -14.81 23.58 1.02
N VAL A 124 -14.80 23.28 -0.27
CA VAL A 124 -15.29 24.19 -1.32
C VAL A 124 -16.61 23.64 -1.86
N MET A 125 -17.63 24.49 -1.94
CA MET A 125 -18.93 24.13 -2.51
C MET A 125 -19.30 25.10 -3.62
N SER A 126 -19.79 24.57 -4.75
CA SER A 126 -20.31 25.40 -5.84
C SER A 126 -21.72 25.92 -5.51
N THR A 127 -21.97 27.19 -5.80
CA THR A 127 -23.26 27.88 -5.71
C THR A 127 -23.62 28.50 -7.06
N GLY A 128 -23.53 27.69 -8.12
CA GLY A 128 -23.63 28.17 -9.51
C GLY A 128 -22.25 28.52 -10.05
N GLU A 129 -22.01 29.78 -10.43
CA GLU A 129 -20.72 30.26 -10.93
C GLU A 129 -19.75 30.70 -9.81
N SER A 130 -20.21 30.70 -8.56
CA SER A 130 -19.41 31.10 -7.39
C SER A 130 -19.21 29.93 -6.42
N PHE A 131 -18.28 30.11 -5.49
CA PHE A 131 -17.82 29.08 -4.57
C PHE A 131 -17.84 29.60 -3.13
N VAL A 132 -18.31 28.77 -2.21
CA VAL A 132 -18.24 29.03 -0.77
C VAL A 132 -17.13 28.16 -0.19
N LEU A 133 -16.23 28.77 0.57
CA LEU A 133 -15.12 28.10 1.24
C LEU A 133 -15.44 27.99 2.73
N THR A 134 -15.41 26.78 3.26
CA THR A 134 -15.75 26.47 4.67
C THR A 134 -14.57 25.78 5.33
N ALA A 135 -14.06 26.33 6.43
CA ALA A 135 -12.98 25.73 7.19
C ALA A 135 -13.40 24.35 7.71
N THR A 136 -12.61 23.33 7.43
CA THR A 136 -12.94 21.93 7.81
C THR A 136 -12.91 21.71 9.33
N SER A 137 -12.05 22.45 10.04
CA SER A 137 -11.83 22.26 11.47
C SER A 137 -12.95 22.82 12.38
N ASN A 138 -13.69 23.84 11.92
CA ASN A 138 -14.71 24.52 12.74
C ASN A 138 -16.02 24.86 11.99
N GLY A 139 -16.11 24.60 10.69
CA GLY A 139 -17.32 24.81 9.90
C GLY A 139 -17.65 26.27 9.55
N ARG A 140 -16.77 27.23 9.84
CA ARG A 140 -16.99 28.65 9.54
C ARG A 140 -16.62 28.97 8.09
N GLN A 141 -17.29 29.97 7.51
CA GLN A 141 -17.15 30.34 6.11
C GLN A 141 -16.18 31.51 5.93
N LEU A 142 -15.35 31.43 4.90
CA LEU A 142 -14.54 32.55 4.44
C LEU A 142 -15.45 33.63 3.87
N ILE A 143 -15.23 34.89 4.27
CA ILE A 143 -16.02 36.04 3.81
C ILE A 143 -15.12 37.25 3.59
N SER A 144 -15.62 38.26 2.87
CA SER A 144 -15.03 39.61 2.85
C SER A 144 -15.79 40.53 3.80
N ARG A 145 -15.09 41.26 4.66
CA ARG A 145 -15.65 42.29 5.54
C ARG A 145 -14.62 43.39 5.73
N ASP A 146 -15.07 44.65 5.64
CA ASP A 146 -14.22 45.82 5.85
C ASP A 146 -12.92 45.79 5.01
N LEU A 147 -13.03 45.34 3.75
CA LEU A 147 -11.93 45.17 2.78
C LEU A 147 -10.89 44.11 3.17
N MET A 148 -11.22 43.16 4.04
CA MET A 148 -10.34 42.06 4.43
C MET A 148 -11.05 40.70 4.36
N LEU A 149 -10.27 39.63 4.21
CA LEU A 149 -10.79 38.28 4.45
C LEU A 149 -10.90 38.02 5.96
N THR A 150 -12.03 37.44 6.35
CA THR A 150 -12.34 37.02 7.72
C THR A 150 -13.23 35.77 7.66
N MET A 151 -13.65 35.25 8.81
CA MET A 151 -14.60 34.15 8.90
C MET A 151 -15.90 34.55 9.60
N SER A 152 -17.00 33.91 9.22
CA SER A 152 -18.28 34.00 9.93
C SER A 152 -18.99 32.66 9.97
N ASP A 153 -20.03 32.55 10.81
CA ASP A 153 -20.86 31.36 10.78
C ASP A 153 -21.69 31.32 9.48
N PRO A 154 -22.04 30.12 8.97
CA PRO A 154 -22.84 30.00 7.76
C PRO A 154 -24.17 30.78 7.86
N GLY A 155 -24.39 31.70 6.91
CA GLY A 155 -25.64 32.48 6.81
C GLY A 155 -25.66 33.81 7.59
N ASP A 156 -24.60 34.14 8.35
CA ASP A 156 -24.53 35.40 9.10
C ASP A 156 -24.33 36.63 8.19
N VAL A 157 -23.69 36.45 7.04
CA VAL A 157 -23.50 37.51 6.04
C VAL A 157 -24.06 37.09 4.69
N PRO A 158 -24.62 38.02 3.91
CA PRO A 158 -25.13 37.74 2.58
C PRO A 158 -24.03 37.48 1.54
N GLU A 159 -22.84 38.06 1.73
CA GLU A 159 -21.69 37.95 0.81
C GLU A 159 -20.67 36.94 1.36
N SER A 160 -20.81 35.66 0.98
CA SER A 160 -19.85 34.60 1.37
C SER A 160 -19.31 33.79 0.19
N ALA A 161 -19.67 34.15 -1.04
CA ALA A 161 -19.25 33.45 -2.23
C ALA A 161 -18.13 34.19 -2.99
N PHE A 162 -17.27 33.40 -3.65
CA PHE A 162 -16.16 33.88 -4.45
C PHE A 162 -16.24 33.32 -5.87
N THR A 163 -15.96 34.14 -6.87
CA THR A 163 -15.65 33.65 -8.21
C THR A 163 -14.16 33.31 -8.29
N LEU A 164 -13.81 32.11 -8.73
CA LEU A 164 -12.43 31.71 -8.98
C LEU A 164 -12.04 32.04 -10.42
N ILE A 165 -11.12 33.00 -10.59
CA ILE A 165 -10.68 33.48 -11.90
C ILE A 165 -9.34 32.81 -12.25
N PRO A 166 -9.22 32.08 -13.37
CA PRO A 166 -7.95 31.46 -13.75
C PRO A 166 -6.78 32.44 -13.81
N ARG A 167 -5.63 32.01 -13.31
CA ARG A 167 -4.36 32.76 -13.28
C ARG A 167 -3.20 31.87 -13.67
N ASP A 168 -2.07 32.51 -13.90
CA ASP A 168 -0.76 31.88 -14.00
C ASP A 168 0.11 32.37 -12.83
N GLY A 169 1.25 31.72 -12.61
CA GLY A 169 2.24 32.16 -11.62
C GLY A 169 2.05 31.61 -10.21
N CYS A 170 1.20 30.60 -10.04
CA CYS A 170 1.15 29.83 -8.80
C CYS A 170 2.40 28.96 -8.64
N ALA A 171 2.86 28.80 -7.41
CA ALA A 171 3.89 27.82 -7.08
C ALA A 171 3.31 26.41 -7.04
N ASP A 172 4.15 25.41 -7.30
CA ASP A 172 3.80 24.01 -7.07
C ASP A 172 3.86 23.69 -5.58
N PHE A 173 2.87 22.93 -5.11
CA PHE A 173 2.86 22.42 -3.75
C PHE A 173 3.97 21.36 -3.57
N PRO A 174 4.68 21.30 -2.42
CA PRO A 174 5.71 20.29 -2.20
C PRO A 174 5.18 18.87 -2.37
N GLU A 175 5.87 18.05 -3.18
CA GLU A 175 5.47 16.67 -3.42
C GLU A 175 6.66 15.81 -3.87
N ALA A 176 6.61 14.50 -3.60
CA ALA A 176 7.58 13.55 -4.11
C ALA A 176 7.45 13.32 -5.62
N GLU A 177 8.57 13.24 -6.33
CA GLU A 177 8.58 12.90 -7.76
C GLU A 177 8.27 11.42 -7.95
N VAL A 178 7.59 11.12 -9.06
CA VAL A 178 7.25 9.73 -9.42
C VAL A 178 8.44 9.02 -10.06
N GLY A 179 9.34 9.72 -10.78
CA GLY A 179 10.50 9.10 -11.42
C GLY A 179 10.17 8.00 -12.43
N ALA A 180 9.01 8.09 -13.10
CA ALA A 180 8.57 7.15 -14.12
C ALA A 180 7.89 7.87 -15.30
N ASN A 181 8.41 7.64 -16.50
CA ASN A 181 8.03 8.31 -17.73
C ASN A 181 7.53 7.28 -18.76
N GLY A 182 6.21 7.21 -18.93
CA GLY A 182 5.55 6.23 -19.79
C GLY A 182 4.07 6.13 -19.47
N VAL A 183 3.34 5.39 -20.31
CA VAL A 183 1.97 4.96 -20.02
C VAL A 183 2.05 3.49 -19.67
N PRO A 184 1.44 3.04 -18.54
CA PRO A 184 1.39 1.63 -18.19
C PRO A 184 0.92 0.78 -19.38
N GLY A 185 1.62 -0.34 -19.64
CA GLY A 185 1.29 -1.21 -20.76
C GLY A 185 -0.16 -1.71 -20.75
N GLU A 186 -0.75 -1.84 -21.94
CA GLU A 186 -2.12 -2.34 -22.16
C GLU A 186 -2.26 -3.82 -21.76
N ILE A 187 -3.50 -4.25 -21.49
CA ILE A 187 -3.85 -5.69 -21.35
C ILE A 187 -3.38 -6.46 -22.58
N GLY A 188 -2.90 -7.69 -22.35
CA GLY A 188 -2.44 -8.57 -23.42
C GLY A 188 -3.52 -8.86 -24.47
N PRO A 189 -3.15 -9.25 -25.70
CA PRO A 189 -4.08 -9.37 -26.84
C PRO A 189 -5.26 -10.33 -26.66
N ASN A 190 -5.27 -11.15 -25.60
CA ASN A 190 -6.32 -12.12 -25.28
C ASN A 190 -7.18 -11.73 -24.07
N GLY A 191 -6.99 -10.54 -23.48
CA GLY A 191 -7.63 -10.17 -22.22
C GLY A 191 -6.86 -10.60 -20.96
N GLU A 192 -5.66 -11.18 -21.14
CA GLU A 192 -4.77 -11.55 -20.02
C GLU A 192 -4.16 -10.30 -19.38
N VAL A 193 -4.18 -10.24 -18.05
CA VAL A 193 -3.55 -9.16 -17.29
C VAL A 193 -2.05 -9.45 -17.17
N THR A 194 -1.25 -8.84 -18.04
CA THR A 194 0.21 -8.90 -17.97
C THR A 194 0.74 -7.82 -17.03
N GLY A 195 1.46 -8.23 -16.00
CA GLY A 195 2.10 -7.36 -15.02
C GLY A 195 2.34 -8.06 -13.69
N PHE A 196 2.99 -7.33 -12.80
CA PHE A 196 3.38 -7.85 -11.50
C PHE A 196 2.23 -7.80 -10.51
N ILE A 197 2.32 -8.67 -9.51
CA ILE A 197 1.42 -8.71 -8.36
C ILE A 197 2.24 -8.68 -7.08
N ASP A 198 1.82 -7.82 -6.18
CA ASP A 198 2.16 -7.88 -4.76
C ASP A 198 0.99 -8.51 -4.00
N THR A 199 1.21 -9.68 -3.41
CA THR A 199 0.18 -10.41 -2.66
C THR A 199 0.17 -10.08 -1.17
N HIS A 200 1.10 -9.24 -0.69
CA HIS A 200 1.22 -8.98 0.73
C HIS A 200 1.91 -7.65 1.05
N VAL A 201 1.16 -6.66 1.54
CA VAL A 201 1.71 -5.35 1.91
C VAL A 201 0.78 -4.64 2.91
N HIS A 202 1.35 -3.79 3.78
CA HIS A 202 0.62 -3.07 4.83
C HIS A 202 0.62 -1.56 4.60
N MET A 203 -0.12 -1.10 3.59
CA MET A 203 -0.17 0.31 3.22
C MET A 203 -0.76 1.19 4.33
N ASN A 204 -1.62 0.62 5.18
CA ASN A 204 -2.29 1.32 6.28
C ASN A 204 -1.69 1.02 7.66
N ALA A 205 -0.42 0.57 7.70
CA ALA A 205 0.29 0.26 8.94
C ALA A 205 0.44 1.47 9.87
N SER A 206 0.28 2.71 9.40
CA SER A 206 0.20 3.90 10.26
C SER A 206 -0.90 3.83 11.34
N GLU A 207 -1.88 2.93 11.21
CA GLU A 207 -2.92 2.68 12.22
C GLU A 207 -2.69 1.39 13.03
N PHE A 208 -1.64 0.63 12.70
CA PHE A 208 -1.25 -0.60 13.37
C PHE A 208 -0.90 -0.38 14.84
N MET A 209 -1.21 -1.39 15.68
CA MET A 209 -0.89 -1.42 17.11
C MET A 209 -1.22 -0.13 17.88
N GLY A 210 -2.43 0.40 17.68
CA GLY A 210 -2.87 1.63 18.36
C GLY A 210 -2.47 2.92 17.63
N GLY A 211 -1.83 2.83 16.46
CA GLY A 211 -1.61 3.89 15.48
C GLY A 211 -0.43 4.82 15.77
N ASN A 212 0.18 4.78 16.95
CA ASN A 212 1.32 5.65 17.25
C ASN A 212 2.67 4.94 17.14
N LEU A 213 2.67 3.64 16.86
CA LEU A 213 3.90 2.87 16.78
C LEU A 213 4.64 3.05 15.44
N HIS A 214 3.88 3.24 14.36
CA HIS A 214 4.41 3.40 13.01
C HIS A 214 4.39 4.88 12.62
N CYS A 215 5.52 5.36 12.12
CA CYS A 215 5.85 6.77 11.96
C CYS A 215 5.71 7.20 10.51
N GLY A 216 4.97 8.27 10.28
CA GLY A 216 4.54 8.69 8.96
C GLY A 216 3.23 8.02 8.53
N ARG A 217 2.77 8.37 7.32
CA ARG A 217 1.49 7.91 6.76
C ARG A 217 1.57 7.74 5.24
N PRO A 218 0.76 6.84 4.66
CA PRO A 218 0.70 6.67 3.19
C PRO A 218 0.17 7.92 2.47
N PHE A 219 -0.59 8.78 3.17
CA PHE A 219 -1.04 10.09 2.72
C PHE A 219 -1.43 10.97 3.92
N ASP A 220 -1.56 12.28 3.69
CA ASP A 220 -2.15 13.21 4.65
C ASP A 220 -2.86 14.35 3.88
N PRO A 221 -4.03 14.84 4.29
CA PRO A 221 -4.68 15.98 3.64
C PRO A 221 -3.84 17.26 3.59
N GLN A 222 -2.87 17.42 4.51
CA GLN A 222 -1.89 18.50 4.50
C GLN A 222 -0.68 18.22 3.60
N GLY A 223 -0.66 17.09 2.89
CA GLY A 223 0.35 16.71 1.91
C GLY A 223 1.64 16.14 2.51
N VAL A 224 2.66 16.01 1.67
CA VAL A 224 3.90 15.28 2.00
C VAL A 224 4.62 15.77 3.25
N THR A 225 4.57 17.09 3.53
CA THR A 225 5.23 17.72 4.67
C THR A 225 4.62 17.31 6.01
N ALA A 226 3.38 16.82 6.00
CA ALA A 226 2.67 16.31 7.17
C ALA A 226 2.63 14.78 7.19
N ALA A 227 2.60 14.14 6.01
CA ALA A 227 2.56 12.68 5.89
C ALA A 227 3.88 12.00 6.28
N LEU A 228 5.02 12.58 5.89
CA LEU A 228 6.34 11.96 6.04
C LEU A 228 7.15 12.64 7.15
N VAL A 229 6.60 12.58 8.36
CA VAL A 229 7.20 13.05 9.60
C VAL A 229 7.35 11.89 10.59
N ASP A 230 8.37 11.99 11.43
CA ASP A 230 8.66 10.95 12.41
C ASP A 230 7.74 11.05 13.65
N CYS A 231 7.69 10.00 14.46
CA CYS A 231 6.93 9.93 15.69
C CYS A 231 7.48 10.89 16.76
N PRO A 232 6.62 11.53 17.56
CA PRO A 232 7.06 12.39 18.65
C PRO A 232 7.91 11.69 19.71
N ASP A 233 7.71 10.39 19.97
CA ASP A 233 8.48 9.62 20.96
C ASP A 233 9.84 9.15 20.45
N HIS A 234 10.19 9.41 19.18
CA HIS A 234 11.56 9.27 18.68
C HIS A 234 12.42 10.50 19.01
N GLN A 235 11.81 11.59 19.48
CA GLN A 235 12.52 12.84 19.74
C GLN A 235 13.11 12.90 21.16
N PRO A 236 14.35 13.43 21.32
CA PRO A 236 15.30 13.82 20.28
C PRO A 236 16.18 12.64 19.81
N ASP A 237 16.64 12.72 18.56
CA ASP A 237 17.74 11.90 17.99
C ASP A 237 17.52 10.36 18.03
N GLY A 238 16.27 9.90 18.00
CA GLY A 238 15.92 8.47 17.97
C GLY A 238 16.15 7.74 19.30
N ILE A 239 16.73 8.40 20.31
CA ILE A 239 17.09 7.77 21.60
C ILE A 239 15.89 7.13 22.31
N PRO A 240 14.70 7.76 22.38
CA PRO A 240 13.55 7.16 23.06
C PRO A 240 12.75 6.17 22.21
N ALA A 241 13.15 5.94 20.94
CA ALA A 241 12.54 5.00 20.00
C ALA A 241 12.85 3.53 20.34
N LEU A 242 12.54 3.09 21.56
CA LEU A 242 12.98 1.78 22.08
C LEU A 242 12.64 0.61 21.16
N LEU A 243 11.45 0.62 20.55
CA LEU A 243 11.04 -0.48 19.68
C LEU A 243 11.78 -0.46 18.34
N GLU A 244 11.90 0.69 17.68
CA GLU A 244 12.71 0.84 16.47
C GLU A 244 14.17 0.44 16.74
N ASN A 245 14.73 0.94 17.83
CA ASN A 245 16.11 0.66 18.22
C ASN A 245 16.39 -0.83 18.44
N VAL A 246 15.41 -1.58 18.96
CA VAL A 246 15.53 -3.04 19.14
C VAL A 246 15.20 -3.81 17.86
N LEU A 247 14.14 -3.45 17.14
CA LEU A 247 13.67 -4.19 15.98
C LEU A 247 14.57 -3.97 14.76
N SER A 248 14.95 -2.72 14.50
CA SER A 248 15.70 -2.31 13.30
C SER A 248 17.22 -2.41 13.51
N TYR A 249 17.72 -2.06 14.70
CA TYR A 249 19.16 -2.01 14.99
C TYR A 249 19.66 -3.06 15.98
N GLY A 250 18.76 -3.82 16.63
CA GLY A 250 19.14 -4.82 17.64
C GLY A 250 19.73 -4.24 18.93
N ASN A 251 19.67 -2.93 19.13
CA ASN A 251 20.31 -2.21 20.24
C ASN A 251 19.36 -1.15 20.82
N PRO A 252 18.83 -1.30 22.05
CA PRO A 252 17.86 -0.37 22.64
C PRO A 252 18.40 1.04 22.92
N PHE A 253 19.72 1.27 22.78
CA PHE A 253 20.38 2.56 22.98
C PHE A 253 20.90 3.17 21.68
N GLU A 254 20.46 2.65 20.53
CA GLU A 254 20.81 3.22 19.24
C GLU A 254 20.25 4.64 19.08
N THR A 255 20.86 5.40 18.18
CA THR A 255 20.40 6.74 17.79
C THR A 255 20.24 6.79 16.29
N HIS A 256 19.24 7.53 15.82
CA HIS A 256 19.05 7.78 14.40
C HIS A 256 18.49 9.18 14.18
N ASP A 257 18.74 9.74 13.00
CA ASP A 257 18.18 11.01 12.55
C ASP A 257 16.68 10.83 12.24
N THR A 258 15.89 11.62 12.94
CA THR A 258 14.42 11.59 12.89
C THR A 258 13.84 12.50 11.80
N THR A 259 14.70 13.13 10.99
CA THR A 259 14.31 14.06 9.94
C THR A 259 13.75 13.31 8.73
N GLY A 260 12.42 13.32 8.61
CA GLY A 260 11.71 12.89 7.39
C GLY A 260 11.83 13.91 6.26
N TRP A 261 10.70 14.30 5.66
CA TRP A 261 10.69 15.26 4.56
C TRP A 261 11.36 16.62 4.95
N PRO A 262 12.14 17.26 4.06
CA PRO A 262 12.45 16.88 2.67
C PRO A 262 13.80 16.17 2.49
N SER A 263 14.60 16.04 3.54
CA SER A 263 15.97 15.54 3.44
C SER A 263 16.10 14.04 3.63
N PHE A 264 15.22 13.44 4.45
CA PHE A 264 15.22 12.00 4.76
C PHE A 264 16.62 11.55 5.13
N THR A 265 17.21 12.06 6.22
CA THR A 265 18.64 11.83 6.46
C THR A 265 18.92 10.33 6.67
N ASP A 266 18.11 9.67 7.51
CA ASP A 266 18.28 8.25 7.85
C ASP A 266 17.10 7.40 7.36
N TRP A 267 15.85 7.84 7.53
CA TRP A 267 14.66 7.11 7.10
C TRP A 267 13.94 7.80 5.93
N PRO A 268 13.19 7.07 5.08
CA PRO A 268 13.01 5.62 5.11
C PRO A 268 14.28 4.88 4.63
N ALA A 269 14.51 3.68 5.18
CA ALA A 269 15.64 2.80 4.88
C ALA A 269 15.17 1.35 4.79
N HIS A 270 15.90 0.47 4.11
CA HIS A 270 15.46 -0.91 3.88
C HIS A 270 15.28 -1.69 5.19
N ASP A 271 16.00 -1.32 6.25
CA ASP A 271 16.03 -1.98 7.55
C ASP A 271 15.30 -1.18 8.63
N SER A 272 14.66 -0.07 8.27
CA SER A 272 13.82 0.67 9.19
C SER A 272 12.42 0.08 9.23
N LEU A 273 12.03 -0.43 10.40
CA LEU A 273 10.81 -1.23 10.55
C LEU A 273 9.63 -0.40 11.05
N THR A 274 9.85 0.69 11.77
CA THR A 274 8.76 1.52 12.30
C THR A 274 8.40 2.73 11.44
N HIS A 275 9.09 2.99 10.33
CA HIS A 275 8.85 4.18 9.51
C HIS A 275 8.06 3.86 8.23
N GLU A 276 7.32 4.86 7.74
CA GLU A 276 6.49 4.74 6.54
C GLU A 276 7.31 4.59 5.27
N GLN A 277 7.02 3.52 4.53
CA GLN A 277 7.68 3.17 3.28
C GLN A 277 6.71 3.06 2.09
N THR A 278 5.41 3.31 2.27
CA THR A 278 4.36 3.14 1.24
C THR A 278 3.60 4.42 0.88
N TYR A 279 4.22 5.60 1.00
CA TYR A 279 3.63 6.87 0.55
C TYR A 279 3.04 6.77 -0.86
N TYR A 280 1.88 7.37 -1.11
CA TYR A 280 1.09 7.09 -2.32
C TYR A 280 1.84 7.37 -3.65
N LYS A 281 2.77 8.33 -3.70
CA LYS A 281 3.61 8.61 -4.88
C LYS A 281 4.62 7.49 -5.15
N TRP A 282 5.09 6.81 -4.11
CA TRP A 282 5.97 5.65 -4.22
C TRP A 282 5.20 4.45 -4.78
N VAL A 283 3.97 4.21 -4.31
CA VAL A 283 3.08 3.20 -4.92
C VAL A 283 2.69 3.57 -6.36
N GLU A 284 2.50 4.86 -6.67
CA GLU A 284 2.30 5.31 -8.05
C GLU A 284 3.47 4.92 -8.96
N ARG A 285 4.72 5.10 -8.48
CA ARG A 285 5.92 4.69 -9.21
C ARG A 285 5.92 3.18 -9.48
N ALA A 286 5.56 2.36 -8.49
CA ALA A 286 5.47 0.90 -8.65
C ALA A 286 4.41 0.49 -9.67
N TRP A 287 3.21 1.09 -9.63
CA TRP A 287 2.16 0.89 -10.64
C TRP A 287 2.62 1.25 -12.06
N ARG A 288 3.26 2.41 -12.22
CA ARG A 288 3.85 2.82 -13.50
C ARG A 288 4.99 1.90 -13.95
N GLY A 289 5.72 1.31 -13.00
CA GLY A 289 6.76 0.32 -13.24
C GLY A 289 6.24 -1.09 -13.55
N GLY A 290 4.92 -1.30 -13.58
CA GLY A 290 4.32 -2.54 -14.06
C GLY A 290 3.52 -3.35 -13.04
N LEU A 291 3.34 -2.86 -11.81
CA LEU A 291 2.44 -3.45 -10.83
C LEU A 291 0.97 -3.33 -11.29
N ARG A 292 0.19 -4.40 -11.17
CA ARG A 292 -1.22 -4.45 -11.60
C ARG A 292 -2.18 -4.89 -10.50
N ILE A 293 -1.72 -5.73 -9.58
CA ILE A 293 -2.50 -6.15 -8.41
C ILE A 293 -1.67 -5.89 -7.15
N PHE A 294 -2.28 -5.24 -6.16
CA PHE A 294 -1.67 -4.88 -4.87
C PHE A 294 -2.61 -5.34 -3.76
N THR A 295 -2.19 -6.32 -2.97
CA THR A 295 -3.02 -6.89 -1.89
C THR A 295 -2.67 -6.22 -0.58
N ASN A 296 -3.49 -5.27 -0.16
CA ASN A 296 -3.31 -4.55 1.11
C ASN A 296 -3.90 -5.36 2.27
N LEU A 297 -3.07 -5.86 3.18
CA LEU A 297 -3.53 -6.59 4.37
C LEU A 297 -3.67 -5.66 5.56
N PHE A 298 -4.83 -5.70 6.20
CA PHE A 298 -5.04 -5.02 7.48
C PHE A 298 -4.39 -5.82 8.60
N VAL A 299 -3.45 -5.19 9.30
CA VAL A 299 -2.60 -5.86 10.28
C VAL A 299 -2.87 -5.37 11.70
N ALA A 300 -2.93 -6.30 12.66
CA ALA A 300 -3.15 -5.97 14.08
C ALA A 300 -2.57 -7.04 15.01
N ASN A 301 -2.14 -6.61 16.20
CA ASN A 301 -1.80 -7.50 17.31
C ASN A 301 -2.20 -6.85 18.64
N ARG A 302 -3.19 -7.43 19.32
CA ARG A 302 -3.75 -6.87 20.57
C ARG A 302 -2.70 -6.76 21.68
N VAL A 303 -1.95 -7.82 21.95
CA VAL A 303 -1.01 -7.86 23.09
C VAL A 303 0.13 -6.86 22.89
N LEU A 304 0.70 -6.80 21.70
CA LEU A 304 1.77 -5.86 21.40
C LEU A 304 1.27 -4.40 21.48
N CYS A 305 0.04 -4.12 21.03
CA CYS A 305 -0.62 -2.82 21.24
C CYS A 305 -0.85 -2.48 22.72
N GLU A 306 -1.28 -3.46 23.53
CA GLU A 306 -1.50 -3.25 24.97
C GLU A 306 -0.20 -2.92 25.70
N LEU A 307 0.90 -3.59 25.32
CA LEU A 307 2.24 -3.37 25.87
C LEU A 307 2.86 -2.04 25.43
N TYR A 308 2.57 -1.55 24.23
CA TYR A 308 3.11 -0.28 23.74
C TYR A 308 2.43 0.91 24.45
N PRO A 309 3.20 1.81 25.10
CA PRO A 309 2.64 2.85 25.97
C PRO A 309 1.93 3.97 25.21
N SER A 310 2.37 4.29 23.99
CA SER A 310 1.80 5.35 23.16
C SER A 310 0.74 4.77 22.22
N LYS A 311 -0.50 5.26 22.30
CA LYS A 311 -1.57 4.82 21.39
C LYS A 311 -2.63 5.89 21.25
N ARG A 312 -3.20 6.03 20.05
CA ARG A 312 -4.37 6.85 19.75
C ARG A 312 -5.63 6.00 19.52
N ASN A 313 -5.47 4.77 19.03
CA ASN A 313 -6.56 3.85 18.73
C ASN A 313 -6.69 2.75 19.80
N PRO A 314 -7.88 2.11 19.92
CA PRO A 314 -8.05 0.91 20.73
C PRO A 314 -7.18 -0.26 20.24
N CYS A 315 -6.86 -1.20 21.14
CA CYS A 315 -6.11 -2.42 20.82
C CYS A 315 -6.99 -3.60 20.37
N ASP A 316 -8.28 -3.38 20.17
CA ASP A 316 -9.15 -4.39 19.55
C ASP A 316 -8.76 -4.55 18.07
N GLU A 317 -8.45 -5.78 17.66
CA GLU A 317 -7.92 -6.04 16.33
C GLU A 317 -8.97 -5.81 15.25
N MET A 318 -10.24 -6.15 15.49
CA MET A 318 -11.31 -5.91 14.53
C MET A 318 -11.63 -4.41 14.39
N GLU A 319 -11.54 -3.64 15.46
CA GLU A 319 -11.62 -2.18 15.38
C GLU A 319 -10.47 -1.58 14.58
N THR A 320 -9.25 -2.09 14.76
CA THR A 320 -8.09 -1.69 13.96
C THR A 320 -8.29 -2.03 12.48
N VAL A 321 -8.86 -3.20 12.16
CA VAL A 321 -9.25 -3.59 10.80
C VAL A 321 -10.25 -2.61 10.20
N ARG A 322 -11.29 -2.19 10.95
CA ARG A 322 -12.26 -1.18 10.48
C ARG A 322 -11.59 0.16 10.18
N ILE A 323 -10.70 0.62 11.06
CA ILE A 323 -9.97 1.87 10.90
C ILE A 323 -9.10 1.83 9.64
N GLN A 324 -8.33 0.75 9.44
CA GLN A 324 -7.49 0.60 8.25
C GLN A 324 -8.33 0.50 6.97
N ALA A 325 -9.45 -0.24 6.99
CA ALA A 325 -10.36 -0.32 5.85
C ALA A 325 -10.96 1.04 5.46
N GLN A 326 -11.28 1.88 6.46
CA GLN A 326 -11.71 3.26 6.24
C GLN A 326 -10.57 4.10 5.66
N GLN A 327 -9.36 4.00 6.22
CA GLN A 327 -8.19 4.73 5.73
C GLN A 327 -7.82 4.35 4.27
N THR A 328 -7.98 3.09 3.85
CA THR A 328 -7.78 2.69 2.45
C THR A 328 -8.76 3.38 1.51
N ARG A 329 -10.02 3.55 1.93
CA ARG A 329 -11.04 4.26 1.14
C ARG A 329 -10.74 5.76 1.08
N GLU A 330 -10.30 6.36 2.18
CA GLU A 330 -9.86 7.75 2.24
C GLU A 330 -8.63 8.02 1.37
N LEU A 331 -7.69 7.08 1.32
CA LEU A 331 -6.56 7.12 0.39
C LEU A 331 -7.03 7.06 -1.06
N GLN A 332 -7.96 6.18 -1.41
CA GLN A 332 -8.52 6.12 -2.76
C GLN A 332 -9.15 7.47 -3.15
N ASP A 333 -9.90 8.08 -2.23
CA ASP A 333 -10.51 9.39 -2.42
C ASP A 333 -9.46 10.50 -2.51
N TYR A 334 -8.39 10.42 -1.72
CA TYR A 334 -7.28 11.36 -1.75
C TYR A 334 -6.59 11.32 -3.11
N ILE A 335 -6.30 10.12 -3.61
CA ILE A 335 -5.75 9.92 -4.97
C ILE A 335 -6.77 10.42 -6.00
N ASP A 336 -8.07 10.14 -5.86
CA ASP A 336 -9.08 10.70 -6.77
C ASP A 336 -9.05 12.23 -6.80
N ALA A 337 -8.90 12.88 -5.65
CA ALA A 337 -8.82 14.34 -5.54
C ALA A 337 -7.61 14.91 -6.30
N GLN A 338 -6.46 14.23 -6.27
CA GLN A 338 -5.28 14.66 -7.03
C GLN A 338 -5.47 14.58 -8.55
N TYR A 339 -6.35 13.69 -9.03
CA TYR A 339 -6.54 13.40 -10.46
C TYR A 339 -7.90 13.91 -11.00
N GLY A 340 -8.52 14.87 -10.31
CA GLY A 340 -9.68 15.60 -10.82
C GLY A 340 -11.04 15.03 -10.41
N GLY A 341 -11.09 14.22 -9.35
CA GLY A 341 -12.33 13.85 -8.65
C GLY A 341 -12.62 12.35 -8.60
N PRO A 342 -13.81 11.97 -8.10
CA PRO A 342 -14.16 10.58 -7.81
C PRO A 342 -13.97 9.66 -9.02
N GLY A 343 -13.31 8.53 -8.81
CA GLY A 343 -13.02 7.53 -9.83
C GLY A 343 -11.98 7.92 -10.87
N ARG A 344 -11.33 9.08 -10.77
CA ARG A 344 -10.33 9.55 -11.74
C ARG A 344 -8.91 9.08 -11.44
N GLY A 345 -8.62 8.76 -10.19
CA GLY A 345 -7.35 8.22 -9.73
C GLY A 345 -7.07 6.80 -10.22
N TRP A 346 -5.80 6.42 -10.09
CA TRP A 346 -5.25 5.14 -10.56
C TRP A 346 -5.41 3.98 -9.58
N PHE A 347 -5.59 4.24 -8.29
CA PHE A 347 -5.71 3.23 -7.23
C PHE A 347 -7.17 2.80 -7.06
N ARG A 348 -7.59 1.56 -7.36
CA ARG A 348 -8.99 1.12 -7.21
C ARG A 348 -9.11 -0.11 -6.31
N ILE A 349 -9.89 0.02 -5.24
CA ILE A 349 -10.27 -1.11 -4.38
C ILE A 349 -11.23 -2.03 -5.16
N VAL A 350 -10.92 -3.32 -5.19
CA VAL A 350 -11.70 -4.35 -5.88
C VAL A 350 -12.02 -5.52 -4.96
N SER A 351 -13.16 -6.16 -5.20
CA SER A 351 -13.70 -7.24 -4.37
C SER A 351 -14.05 -8.50 -5.16
N SER A 352 -13.67 -8.52 -6.44
CA SER A 352 -13.86 -9.66 -7.34
C SER A 352 -12.84 -9.67 -8.48
N PRO A 353 -12.52 -10.84 -9.06
CA PRO A 353 -11.66 -10.95 -10.23
C PRO A 353 -12.19 -10.17 -11.43
N GLU A 354 -13.51 -10.08 -11.63
CA GLU A 354 -14.08 -9.30 -12.75
C GLU A 354 -13.81 -7.80 -12.59
N GLN A 355 -13.93 -7.28 -11.37
CA GLN A 355 -13.56 -5.88 -11.07
C GLN A 355 -12.05 -5.67 -11.25
N ALA A 356 -11.22 -6.59 -10.77
CA ALA A 356 -9.76 -6.50 -10.91
C ALA A 356 -9.34 -6.47 -12.38
N ARG A 357 -9.92 -7.34 -13.22
CA ARG A 357 -9.70 -7.33 -14.68
C ARG A 357 -10.13 -6.02 -15.32
N GLN A 358 -11.30 -5.50 -14.97
CA GLN A 358 -11.78 -4.22 -15.52
C GLN A 358 -10.86 -3.06 -15.12
N VAL A 359 -10.44 -3.01 -13.85
CA VAL A 359 -9.52 -1.97 -13.35
C VAL A 359 -8.17 -2.04 -14.08
N ALA A 360 -7.60 -3.24 -14.21
CA ALA A 360 -6.38 -3.44 -14.99
C ALA A 360 -6.58 -3.03 -16.48
N ALA A 361 -7.76 -3.28 -17.05
CA ALA A 361 -8.11 -2.89 -18.42
C ALA A 361 -8.16 -1.38 -18.61
N ASP A 362 -8.62 -0.68 -17.59
CA ASP A 362 -8.64 0.79 -17.54
C ASP A 362 -7.23 1.38 -17.29
N GLY A 363 -6.19 0.53 -17.24
CA GLY A 363 -4.80 0.91 -16.99
C GLY A 363 -4.52 1.23 -15.53
N LYS A 364 -5.40 0.88 -14.60
CA LYS A 364 -5.34 1.25 -13.18
C LYS A 364 -4.78 0.13 -12.31
N LEU A 365 -4.37 0.46 -11.09
CA LEU A 365 -3.97 -0.52 -10.08
C LEU A 365 -5.20 -1.13 -9.42
N ALA A 366 -5.32 -2.46 -9.49
CA ALA A 366 -6.32 -3.21 -8.75
C ALA A 366 -5.82 -3.50 -7.33
N VAL A 367 -6.59 -3.07 -6.34
CA VAL A 367 -6.24 -3.20 -4.92
C VAL A 367 -7.19 -4.17 -4.26
N THR A 368 -6.69 -5.34 -3.90
CA THR A 368 -7.42 -6.35 -3.12
C THR A 368 -7.17 -6.11 -1.64
N LEU A 369 -8.15 -6.49 -0.80
CA LEU A 369 -8.05 -6.33 0.65
C LEU A 369 -7.90 -7.68 1.33
N GLY A 370 -6.97 -7.76 2.27
CA GLY A 370 -6.74 -8.93 3.11
C GLY A 370 -6.71 -8.59 4.59
N VAL A 371 -6.59 -9.60 5.45
CA VAL A 371 -6.36 -9.41 6.89
C VAL A 371 -5.26 -10.33 7.41
N GLU A 372 -4.49 -9.80 8.33
CA GLU A 372 -3.43 -10.48 9.06
C GLU A 372 -3.43 -10.04 10.53
N VAL A 373 -4.23 -10.73 11.33
CA VAL A 373 -4.42 -10.39 12.73
C VAL A 373 -4.20 -11.64 13.58
N SER A 374 -3.78 -11.46 14.84
CA SER A 374 -3.37 -12.59 15.68
C SER A 374 -4.56 -13.32 16.33
N GLU A 375 -5.63 -12.59 16.62
CA GLU A 375 -6.84 -13.06 17.30
C GLU A 375 -8.10 -12.58 16.54
N PRO A 376 -8.29 -12.99 15.27
CA PRO A 376 -9.42 -12.53 14.45
C PRO A 376 -10.74 -12.79 15.16
N PHE A 377 -11.67 -11.83 15.09
CA PHE A 377 -13.01 -11.93 15.71
C PHE A 377 -12.98 -12.05 17.25
N GLY A 378 -11.84 -11.77 17.88
CA GLY A 378 -11.62 -12.03 19.31
C GLY A 378 -11.37 -13.50 19.63
N CYS A 379 -11.08 -14.34 18.62
CA CYS A 379 -10.76 -15.76 18.76
C CYS A 379 -9.38 -16.02 19.38
N SER A 380 -9.12 -15.40 20.53
CA SER A 380 -8.00 -15.75 21.41
C SER A 380 -8.24 -17.11 22.08
N VAL A 381 -7.16 -17.71 22.58
CA VAL A 381 -7.21 -18.88 23.45
C VAL A 381 -6.63 -18.48 24.80
N ARG A 382 -7.22 -18.93 25.91
CA ARG A 382 -6.66 -18.68 27.25
C ARG A 382 -6.60 -19.95 28.08
N ASN A 383 -5.40 -20.42 28.40
CA ASN A 383 -5.14 -21.70 29.08
C ASN A 383 -5.89 -22.87 28.40
N GLY A 384 -5.80 -22.94 27.07
CA GLY A 384 -6.48 -23.95 26.25
C GLY A 384 -7.99 -23.74 26.06
N ILE A 385 -8.58 -22.65 26.55
CA ILE A 385 -10.02 -22.36 26.41
C ILE A 385 -10.23 -21.32 25.30
N PRO A 386 -10.92 -21.66 24.19
CA PRO A 386 -11.33 -20.69 23.17
C PRO A 386 -12.18 -19.56 23.75
N GLN A 387 -11.93 -18.33 23.31
CA GLN A 387 -12.70 -17.15 23.72
C GLN A 387 -13.75 -16.71 22.68
N CYS A 388 -13.96 -17.51 21.64
CA CYS A 388 -14.96 -17.29 20.61
C CYS A 388 -15.76 -18.57 20.30
N THR A 389 -16.80 -18.40 19.50
CA THR A 389 -17.71 -19.45 19.03
C THR A 389 -17.82 -19.45 17.51
N GLU A 390 -18.43 -20.48 16.92
CA GLU A 390 -18.78 -20.50 15.50
C GLU A 390 -19.65 -19.30 15.10
N ASP A 391 -20.60 -18.88 15.95
CA ASP A 391 -21.43 -17.69 15.72
C ASP A 391 -20.59 -16.39 15.66
N ASP A 392 -19.48 -16.32 16.40
CA ASP A 392 -18.57 -15.17 16.35
C ASP A 392 -17.75 -15.18 15.06
N ILE A 393 -17.30 -16.37 14.64
CA ILE A 393 -16.60 -16.58 13.37
C ILE A 393 -17.48 -16.20 12.19
N ASP A 394 -18.74 -16.65 12.15
CA ASP A 394 -19.65 -16.32 11.04
C ASP A 394 -19.91 -14.83 10.92
N ARG A 395 -20.20 -14.15 12.04
CA ARG A 395 -20.39 -12.68 12.03
C ARG A 395 -19.12 -11.96 11.61
N GLY A 396 -17.96 -12.44 12.06
CA GLY A 396 -16.66 -11.87 11.73
C GLY A 396 -16.32 -12.03 10.24
N LEU A 397 -16.52 -13.22 9.68
CA LEU A 397 -16.33 -13.49 8.26
C LEU A 397 -17.28 -12.67 7.38
N ASP A 398 -18.54 -12.54 7.79
CA ASP A 398 -19.52 -11.68 7.09
C ASP A 398 -19.09 -10.21 7.13
N GLU A 399 -18.65 -9.71 8.29
CA GLU A 399 -18.13 -8.35 8.44
C GLU A 399 -16.92 -8.10 7.53
N LEU A 400 -15.92 -9.00 7.53
CA LEU A 400 -14.76 -8.88 6.66
C LEU A 400 -15.17 -8.88 5.18
N TYR A 401 -16.08 -9.78 4.79
CA TYR A 401 -16.56 -9.85 3.42
C TYR A 401 -17.25 -8.55 2.98
N ASP A 402 -18.08 -7.97 3.86
CA ASP A 402 -18.79 -6.70 3.62
C ASP A 402 -17.83 -5.49 3.57
N LEU A 403 -16.74 -5.52 4.34
CA LEU A 403 -15.67 -4.52 4.24
C LEU A 403 -14.92 -4.61 2.89
N GLY A 404 -15.02 -5.73 2.19
CA GLY A 404 -14.38 -6.00 0.90
C GLY A 404 -13.17 -6.92 0.97
N VAL A 405 -12.89 -7.50 2.15
CA VAL A 405 -11.76 -8.44 2.35
C VAL A 405 -12.00 -9.74 1.61
N ARG A 406 -10.97 -10.24 0.93
CA ARG A 406 -11.03 -11.45 0.09
C ARG A 406 -9.87 -12.41 0.32
N GLN A 407 -8.90 -12.06 1.15
CA GLN A 407 -7.78 -12.91 1.59
C GLN A 407 -7.66 -12.84 3.11
N MET A 408 -7.36 -13.95 3.77
CA MET A 408 -7.23 -13.98 5.24
C MET A 408 -6.15 -14.96 5.68
N ILE A 409 -5.24 -14.46 6.52
CA ILE A 409 -4.37 -15.26 7.38
C ILE A 409 -5.16 -15.59 8.64
N VAL A 410 -5.31 -16.89 8.94
CA VAL A 410 -6.14 -17.37 10.06
C VAL A 410 -5.39 -17.35 11.40
N THR A 411 -4.06 -17.52 11.34
CA THR A 411 -3.19 -17.50 12.50
C THR A 411 -1.96 -16.68 12.15
N HIS A 412 -1.68 -15.63 12.92
CA HIS A 412 -0.52 -14.77 12.72
C HIS A 412 0.54 -15.05 13.81
N LYS A 413 1.06 -14.01 14.50
CA LYS A 413 2.18 -14.15 15.45
C LYS A 413 1.89 -15.00 16.69
N PHE A 414 0.62 -15.21 17.08
CA PHE A 414 0.27 -15.95 18.30
C PHE A 414 -0.58 -17.18 17.99
N ASP A 415 -0.44 -18.19 18.85
CA ASP A 415 -1.43 -19.26 18.94
C ASP A 415 -2.78 -18.66 19.32
N ASN A 416 -3.83 -19.10 18.65
CA ASN A 416 -5.17 -18.59 18.88
C ASN A 416 -6.18 -19.75 18.95
N ALA A 417 -7.47 -19.45 19.08
CA ALA A 417 -8.50 -20.48 19.16
C ALA A 417 -8.69 -21.27 17.85
N LEU A 418 -8.15 -20.78 16.73
CA LEU A 418 -8.30 -21.35 15.39
C LEU A 418 -7.13 -22.27 15.03
N GLY A 419 -5.90 -21.92 15.41
CA GLY A 419 -4.74 -22.76 15.15
C GLY A 419 -3.46 -22.29 15.81
N GLY A 420 -2.37 -23.03 15.57
CA GLY A 420 -1.04 -22.67 16.03
C GLY A 420 -0.29 -21.81 15.02
N ALA A 421 0.54 -20.90 15.53
CA ALA A 421 1.39 -20.02 14.76
C ALA A 421 2.71 -20.71 14.39
N ARG A 422 3.24 -20.44 13.19
CA ARG A 422 4.62 -20.74 12.86
C ARG A 422 5.51 -19.79 13.64
N PHE A 423 6.51 -20.35 14.30
CA PHE A 423 7.34 -19.59 15.23
C PHE A 423 8.04 -18.40 14.57
N ASP A 424 8.30 -17.36 15.38
CA ASP A 424 9.30 -16.34 15.07
C ASP A 424 10.65 -16.79 15.64
N GLY A 425 11.72 -16.60 14.86
CA GLY A 425 13.09 -16.91 15.26
C GLY A 425 13.81 -15.73 15.92
N GLY A 426 15.02 -15.98 16.44
CA GLY A 426 15.91 -14.93 16.94
C GLY A 426 15.36 -14.13 18.13
N VAL A 427 15.80 -12.88 18.28
CA VAL A 427 15.39 -12.00 19.38
C VAL A 427 13.90 -11.64 19.27
N THR A 428 13.40 -11.39 18.06
CA THR A 428 11.98 -11.16 17.77
C THR A 428 11.14 -12.35 18.24
N GLY A 429 11.59 -13.58 18.00
CA GLY A 429 10.97 -14.81 18.51
C GLY A 429 10.79 -14.84 20.02
N VAL A 430 11.76 -14.32 20.78
CA VAL A 430 11.62 -14.22 22.25
C VAL A 430 10.51 -13.24 22.63
N ALA A 431 10.49 -12.06 21.98
CA ALA A 431 9.48 -11.04 22.24
C ALA A 431 8.06 -11.54 21.89
N VAL A 432 7.91 -12.16 20.73
CA VAL A 432 6.64 -12.72 20.26
C VAL A 432 6.17 -13.83 21.19
N ASN A 433 7.05 -14.73 21.64
CA ASN A 433 6.67 -15.81 22.56
C ASN A 433 6.26 -15.30 23.96
N ILE A 434 6.88 -14.21 24.43
CA ILE A 434 6.41 -13.50 25.63
C ILE A 434 5.01 -12.94 25.39
N GLY A 435 4.78 -12.32 24.24
CA GLY A 435 3.45 -11.86 23.81
C GLY A 435 2.43 -13.01 23.77
N ASN A 436 2.81 -14.16 23.22
CA ASN A 436 2.01 -15.38 23.20
C ASN A 436 1.63 -15.80 24.62
N TYR A 437 2.57 -15.80 25.57
CA TYR A 437 2.27 -16.10 26.97
C TYR A 437 1.30 -15.10 27.59
N LEU A 438 1.47 -13.81 27.33
CA LEU A 438 0.61 -12.76 27.89
C LEU A 438 -0.80 -12.82 27.30
N GLY A 439 -0.95 -13.16 26.01
CA GLY A 439 -2.22 -13.36 25.34
C GLY A 439 -2.91 -14.67 25.75
N THR A 440 -2.16 -15.77 25.75
CA THR A 440 -2.71 -17.12 25.85
C THR A 440 -2.62 -17.76 27.22
N GLY A 441 -1.75 -17.26 28.09
CA GLY A 441 -1.36 -17.90 29.35
C GLY A 441 -0.30 -18.98 29.21
N GLU A 442 0.12 -19.31 27.99
CA GLU A 442 1.10 -20.35 27.70
C GLU A 442 2.17 -19.84 26.73
N PHE A 443 3.43 -20.23 26.96
CA PHE A 443 4.44 -20.08 25.90
C PHE A 443 4.16 -21.11 24.81
N TRP A 444 4.69 -20.88 23.61
CA TRP A 444 4.62 -21.86 22.53
C TRP A 444 4.98 -23.26 23.02
N GLN A 445 4.12 -24.22 22.71
CA GLN A 445 4.41 -25.62 22.95
C GLN A 445 4.98 -26.22 21.67
N SER A 446 6.07 -26.98 21.80
CA SER A 446 6.73 -27.60 20.65
C SER A 446 6.92 -29.09 20.81
N GLU A 447 6.95 -29.76 19.67
CA GLU A 447 7.27 -31.16 19.53
C GLU A 447 8.17 -31.39 18.30
N PRO A 448 8.86 -32.53 18.21
CA PRO A 448 9.62 -32.86 17.01
C PRO A 448 8.72 -32.89 15.77
N CYS A 449 9.13 -32.20 14.70
CA CYS A 449 8.42 -32.29 13.42
C CYS A 449 8.43 -33.73 12.91
N THR A 450 7.27 -34.21 12.42
CA THR A 450 7.11 -35.58 11.90
C THR A 450 7.19 -35.68 10.38
N GLY A 451 7.04 -34.54 9.68
CA GLY A 451 7.01 -34.44 8.23
C GLY A 451 8.31 -33.86 7.64
N VAL A 452 8.24 -33.50 6.36
CA VAL A 452 9.32 -32.77 5.68
C VAL A 452 9.27 -31.26 5.95
N ALA A 453 8.09 -30.74 6.25
CA ALA A 453 7.89 -29.34 6.59
C ALA A 453 8.30 -29.07 8.03
N GLU A 454 8.92 -27.92 8.27
CA GLU A 454 9.43 -27.51 9.58
C GLU A 454 8.94 -26.11 9.95
N ASP A 455 8.57 -25.89 11.23
CA ASP A 455 8.39 -24.52 11.72
C ASP A 455 9.75 -23.84 11.87
N ASN A 456 9.74 -22.50 11.90
CA ASN A 456 10.97 -21.74 12.09
C ASN A 456 11.65 -22.10 13.41
N VAL A 457 12.97 -21.94 13.45
CA VAL A 457 13.77 -22.31 14.62
C VAL A 457 13.38 -21.45 15.83
N LEU A 458 12.92 -22.11 16.89
CA LEU A 458 12.64 -21.46 18.17
C LEU A 458 13.89 -20.80 18.77
N PRO A 459 13.73 -19.66 19.46
CA PRO A 459 14.85 -19.03 20.15
C PRO A 459 15.38 -19.93 21.27
N THR A 460 16.68 -20.24 21.22
CA THR A 460 17.35 -21.12 22.20
C THR A 460 18.08 -20.34 23.29
N LYS A 461 18.17 -19.00 23.17
CA LYS A 461 18.86 -18.09 24.10
C LYS A 461 18.13 -16.76 24.20
N VAL A 462 18.37 -16.05 25.31
CA VAL A 462 17.78 -14.73 25.65
C VAL A 462 18.82 -13.61 25.51
N ASP A 463 19.92 -13.86 24.80
CA ASP A 463 21.00 -12.88 24.64
C ASP A 463 20.46 -11.64 23.90
N GLY A 464 20.51 -10.47 24.52
CA GLY A 464 19.95 -9.21 24.00
C GLY A 464 18.48 -8.94 24.37
N ALA A 465 17.78 -9.92 24.93
CA ALA A 465 16.36 -9.83 25.30
C ALA A 465 16.12 -9.70 26.81
N GLN A 466 17.15 -9.45 27.63
CA GLN A 466 17.02 -9.49 29.10
C GLN A 466 16.03 -8.45 29.65
N ASN A 467 15.91 -7.31 28.97
CA ASN A 467 14.96 -6.25 29.34
C ASN A 467 13.51 -6.67 29.07
N LEU A 468 13.25 -7.55 28.10
CA LEU A 468 11.91 -8.07 27.80
C LEU A 468 11.38 -8.97 28.93
N LEU A 469 12.24 -9.54 29.75
CA LEU A 469 11.80 -10.34 30.91
C LEU A 469 11.05 -9.51 31.95
N ALA A 470 11.22 -8.18 31.95
CA ALA A 470 10.55 -7.29 32.91
C ALA A 470 9.03 -7.21 32.71
N VAL A 471 8.50 -7.57 31.52
CA VAL A 471 7.05 -7.57 31.26
C VAL A 471 6.36 -8.87 31.72
N LEU A 472 7.13 -9.91 32.04
CA LEU A 472 6.58 -11.18 32.51
C LEU A 472 6.10 -11.08 33.98
N PRO A 473 5.02 -11.78 34.35
CA PRO A 473 4.59 -11.85 35.74
C PRO A 473 5.67 -12.43 36.67
N PRO A 474 5.73 -11.99 37.95
CA PRO A 474 6.71 -12.51 38.91
C PRO A 474 6.67 -14.04 39.04
N GLY A 475 7.83 -14.68 38.86
CA GLY A 475 7.97 -16.14 38.96
C GLY A 475 7.79 -16.91 37.66
N VAL A 476 7.43 -16.24 36.56
CA VAL A 476 7.40 -16.82 35.22
C VAL A 476 8.80 -16.76 34.60
N THR A 477 9.26 -17.87 34.02
CA THR A 477 10.55 -17.98 33.32
C THR A 477 10.33 -18.45 31.91
N LEU A 478 11.17 -17.97 30.97
CA LEU A 478 11.13 -18.44 29.59
C LEU A 478 11.42 -19.95 29.50
N PRO A 479 10.72 -20.68 28.62
CA PRO A 479 10.98 -22.08 28.36
C PRO A 479 12.32 -22.28 27.64
N VAL A 480 12.88 -23.48 27.80
CA VAL A 480 14.04 -23.94 27.03
C VAL A 480 13.56 -24.99 26.05
N TYR A 481 13.73 -24.71 24.75
CA TYR A 481 13.28 -25.60 23.70
C TYR A 481 14.34 -26.63 23.31
N PRO A 482 13.93 -27.84 22.90
CA PRO A 482 14.85 -28.83 22.32
C PRO A 482 15.54 -28.30 21.06
N SER A 483 16.75 -28.79 20.81
CA SER A 483 17.47 -28.53 19.55
C SER A 483 16.95 -29.39 18.40
N GLY A 484 17.09 -28.91 17.16
CA GLY A 484 16.66 -29.61 15.95
C GLY A 484 15.25 -29.19 15.52
N PRO A 485 14.72 -29.73 14.41
CA PRO A 485 13.42 -29.33 13.86
C PRO A 485 12.28 -29.50 14.87
N GLN A 486 11.69 -28.39 15.29
CA GLN A 486 10.55 -28.34 16.20
C GLN A 486 9.37 -27.74 15.47
N CYS A 487 8.20 -28.34 15.68
CA CYS A 487 6.94 -27.86 15.17
C CYS A 487 6.04 -27.47 16.34
N ASN A 488 5.17 -26.49 16.13
CA ASN A 488 4.15 -26.09 17.08
C ASN A 488 3.24 -27.28 17.37
N SER A 489 3.11 -27.62 18.64
CA SER A 489 2.23 -28.69 19.08
C SER A 489 0.77 -28.33 18.84
N HIS A 490 0.43 -27.04 18.87
CA HIS A 490 -0.89 -26.51 18.53
C HIS A 490 -1.08 -26.52 17.00
N GLY A 491 -2.10 -27.24 16.55
CA GLY A 491 -2.49 -27.34 15.15
C GLY A 491 -3.85 -26.70 14.90
N LEU A 492 -4.38 -26.87 13.68
CA LEU A 492 -5.72 -26.40 13.34
C LEU A 492 -6.77 -27.04 14.27
N THR A 493 -7.57 -26.20 14.93
CA THR A 493 -8.64 -26.67 15.83
C THR A 493 -9.93 -26.96 15.05
N ASP A 494 -10.96 -27.49 15.72
CA ASP A 494 -12.29 -27.62 15.11
C ASP A 494 -12.87 -26.26 14.70
N LEU A 495 -12.66 -25.20 15.50
CA LEU A 495 -13.04 -23.83 15.14
C LEU A 495 -12.19 -23.30 13.97
N GLY A 496 -10.90 -23.61 13.91
CA GLY A 496 -10.07 -23.27 12.76
C GLY A 496 -10.55 -23.95 11.48
N ALA A 497 -10.84 -25.24 11.54
CA ALA A 497 -11.41 -25.97 10.42
C ALA A 497 -12.80 -25.43 10.01
N TYR A 498 -13.59 -24.95 10.97
CA TYR A 498 -14.84 -24.21 10.70
C TYR A 498 -14.56 -22.92 9.95
N THR A 499 -13.60 -22.10 10.41
CA THR A 499 -13.19 -20.86 9.74
C THR A 499 -12.70 -21.09 8.31
N ILE A 500 -11.87 -22.12 8.07
CA ILE A 500 -11.39 -22.46 6.72
C ILE A 500 -12.56 -22.77 5.78
N ARG A 501 -13.55 -23.55 6.23
CA ARG A 501 -14.76 -23.83 5.44
C ARG A 501 -15.60 -22.57 5.24
N GLY A 502 -15.73 -21.73 6.26
CA GLY A 502 -16.44 -20.45 6.16
C GLY A 502 -15.81 -19.47 5.16
N LEU A 503 -14.48 -19.47 5.03
CA LEU A 503 -13.76 -18.73 3.98
C LEU A 503 -14.09 -19.30 2.58
N MET A 504 -14.05 -20.62 2.43
CA MET A 504 -14.38 -21.30 1.17
C MET A 504 -15.83 -21.05 0.73
N ASP A 505 -16.78 -21.11 1.66
CA ASP A 505 -18.21 -20.87 1.39
C ASP A 505 -18.47 -19.45 0.88
N ARG A 506 -17.58 -18.50 1.22
CA ARG A 506 -17.63 -17.10 0.75
C ARG A 506 -16.76 -16.86 -0.48
N GLY A 507 -16.07 -17.88 -1.00
CA GLY A 507 -15.12 -17.74 -2.11
C GLY A 507 -13.90 -16.86 -1.76
N MET A 508 -13.52 -16.82 -0.48
CA MET A 508 -12.35 -16.09 0.03
C MET A 508 -11.08 -16.94 -0.09
N ILE A 509 -9.96 -16.26 -0.25
CA ILE A 509 -8.64 -16.85 -0.39
C ILE A 509 -8.09 -17.17 1.01
N VAL A 510 -7.71 -18.42 1.23
CA VAL A 510 -7.01 -18.88 2.44
C VAL A 510 -5.52 -18.61 2.26
N ASP A 511 -4.98 -17.75 3.11
CA ASP A 511 -3.54 -17.51 3.17
C ASP A 511 -2.94 -18.38 4.27
N ILE A 512 -2.03 -19.30 3.89
CA ILE A 512 -1.45 -20.27 4.82
C ILE A 512 -0.15 -19.77 5.46
N ASP A 513 0.33 -18.59 5.08
CA ASP A 513 1.47 -17.99 5.75
C ASP A 513 1.13 -17.72 7.22
N HIS A 514 2.16 -17.76 8.08
CA HIS A 514 2.05 -17.73 9.55
C HIS A 514 1.36 -18.90 10.25
N MET A 515 0.63 -19.75 9.54
CA MET A 515 0.15 -21.01 10.13
C MET A 515 1.34 -21.92 10.46
N SER A 516 1.33 -22.53 11.65
CA SER A 516 2.27 -23.61 11.97
C SER A 516 2.18 -24.72 10.94
N VAL A 517 3.23 -25.52 10.76
CA VAL A 517 3.22 -26.66 9.82
C VAL A 517 1.98 -27.55 10.02
N LYS A 518 1.63 -27.87 11.27
CA LYS A 518 0.43 -28.66 11.56
C LYS A 518 -0.87 -27.97 11.13
N THR A 519 -0.95 -26.66 11.35
CA THR A 519 -2.13 -25.87 10.99
C THR A 519 -2.25 -25.76 9.47
N ALA A 520 -1.15 -25.44 8.79
CA ALA A 520 -1.06 -25.31 7.34
C ALA A 520 -1.36 -26.64 6.62
N GLU A 521 -0.77 -27.76 7.07
CA GLU A 521 -1.03 -29.07 6.48
C GLU A 521 -2.50 -29.49 6.62
N ALA A 522 -3.10 -29.27 7.79
CA ALA A 522 -4.52 -29.57 8.03
C ALA A 522 -5.45 -28.64 7.24
N ALA A 523 -5.10 -27.37 7.07
CA ALA A 523 -5.84 -26.45 6.20
C ALA A 523 -5.77 -26.92 4.74
N LEU A 524 -4.58 -27.27 4.25
CA LEU A 524 -4.39 -27.83 2.91
C LEU A 524 -5.16 -29.14 2.71
N ASP A 525 -5.24 -30.02 3.72
CA ASP A 525 -6.05 -31.25 3.63
C ASP A 525 -7.54 -30.93 3.39
N ILE A 526 -8.08 -29.91 4.06
CA ILE A 526 -9.47 -29.46 3.86
C ILE A 526 -9.66 -28.91 2.45
N LEU A 527 -8.73 -28.07 1.99
CA LEU A 527 -8.77 -27.44 0.66
C LEU A 527 -8.65 -28.48 -0.46
N GLU A 528 -7.76 -29.47 -0.31
CA GLU A 528 -7.57 -30.59 -1.22
C GLU A 528 -8.80 -31.48 -1.29
N ALA A 529 -9.42 -31.79 -0.15
CA ALA A 529 -10.65 -32.57 -0.10
C ALA A 529 -11.82 -31.89 -0.85
N ALA A 530 -11.82 -30.56 -0.88
CA ALA A 530 -12.80 -29.75 -1.60
C ALA A 530 -12.41 -29.39 -3.04
N ASN A 531 -11.17 -29.66 -3.47
CA ASN A 531 -10.57 -29.15 -4.70
C ASN A 531 -10.65 -27.61 -4.81
N TYR A 532 -10.43 -26.91 -3.70
CA TYR A 532 -10.55 -25.46 -3.65
C TYR A 532 -9.23 -24.77 -4.07
N SER A 533 -9.26 -24.00 -5.16
CA SER A 533 -8.08 -23.29 -5.66
C SER A 533 -7.70 -22.05 -4.86
N GLY A 534 -8.60 -21.49 -4.05
CA GLY A 534 -8.41 -20.22 -3.33
C GLY A 534 -7.43 -20.31 -2.18
N VAL A 535 -6.18 -20.63 -2.46
CA VAL A 535 -5.11 -20.78 -1.47
C VAL A 535 -3.84 -20.10 -1.94
N VAL A 536 -3.18 -19.39 -1.01
CA VAL A 536 -1.91 -18.71 -1.25
C VAL A 536 -0.90 -18.95 -0.14
N SER A 537 0.38 -18.89 -0.51
CA SER A 537 1.44 -18.37 0.35
C SER A 537 1.79 -17.00 -0.21
N SER A 538 1.55 -15.94 0.55
CA SER A 538 1.57 -14.57 0.06
C SER A 538 2.90 -13.84 0.25
N HIS A 539 3.78 -14.31 1.15
CA HIS A 539 5.10 -13.73 1.39
C HIS A 539 6.15 -14.72 1.97
N SER A 540 6.09 -16.03 1.71
CA SER A 540 7.08 -17.02 2.18
C SER A 540 7.08 -17.37 3.68
N TRP A 541 6.06 -17.03 4.47
CA TRP A 541 6.05 -17.45 5.89
C TRP A 541 5.53 -18.88 6.12
N SER A 542 5.13 -19.61 5.08
CA SER A 542 4.88 -21.05 5.14
C SER A 542 6.10 -21.88 4.73
N ASP A 543 6.14 -23.16 5.09
CA ASP A 543 7.25 -24.02 4.72
C ASP A 543 7.25 -24.26 3.19
N PRO A 544 8.37 -24.01 2.47
CA PRO A 544 8.41 -24.13 1.01
C PRO A 544 8.07 -25.52 0.47
N SER A 545 8.20 -26.58 1.27
CA SER A 545 7.80 -27.93 0.85
C SER A 545 6.29 -28.06 0.59
N LEU A 546 5.48 -27.12 1.13
CA LEU A 546 4.04 -27.05 0.92
C LEU A 546 3.64 -26.40 -0.41
N TYR A 547 4.54 -25.68 -1.09
CA TYR A 547 4.22 -24.98 -2.36
C TYR A 547 3.72 -25.91 -3.46
N LYS A 548 4.22 -27.15 -3.49
CA LYS A 548 3.74 -28.15 -4.45
C LYS A 548 2.26 -28.48 -4.26
N ARG A 549 1.76 -28.48 -3.02
CA ARG A 549 0.34 -28.70 -2.71
C ARG A 549 -0.51 -27.51 -3.15
N ILE A 550 -0.04 -26.29 -2.88
CA ILE A 550 -0.67 -25.05 -3.36
C ILE A 550 -0.80 -25.07 -4.88
N TYR A 551 0.28 -25.32 -5.62
CA TYR A 551 0.25 -25.39 -7.08
C TYR A 551 -0.62 -26.55 -7.62
N ALA A 552 -0.68 -27.68 -6.92
CA ALA A 552 -1.53 -28.80 -7.30
C ALA A 552 -3.03 -28.47 -7.22
N LEU A 553 -3.42 -27.55 -6.32
CA LEU A 553 -4.79 -27.01 -6.25
C LEU A 553 -5.05 -25.89 -7.26
N GLY A 554 -4.02 -25.41 -7.96
CA GLY A 554 -4.11 -24.20 -8.77
C GLY A 554 -4.14 -22.92 -7.92
N GLY A 555 -3.61 -23.00 -6.69
CA GLY A 555 -3.33 -21.85 -5.84
C GLY A 555 -2.16 -21.00 -6.36
N PHE A 556 -1.77 -19.98 -5.60
CA PHE A 556 -0.75 -19.01 -5.99
C PHE A 556 0.35 -18.91 -4.93
N VAL A 557 1.61 -18.80 -5.37
CA VAL A 557 2.76 -18.61 -4.47
C VAL A 557 3.45 -17.31 -4.85
N ALA A 558 3.71 -16.52 -3.83
CA ALA A 558 4.55 -15.35 -3.89
C ALA A 558 5.60 -15.44 -2.79
N LEU A 559 6.79 -14.91 -3.07
CA LEU A 559 7.86 -14.91 -2.09
C LEU A 559 8.03 -13.53 -1.45
N TYR A 560 8.50 -13.51 -0.20
CA TYR A 560 8.98 -12.30 0.47
C TYR A 560 9.93 -11.51 -0.45
N ALA A 561 9.69 -10.21 -0.65
CA ALA A 561 10.54 -9.35 -1.49
C ALA A 561 11.86 -8.96 -0.80
N GLY A 562 12.64 -9.97 -0.42
CA GLY A 562 13.92 -9.82 0.27
C GLY A 562 15.13 -9.79 -0.66
N GLN A 563 16.29 -10.14 -0.09
CA GLN A 563 17.56 -10.16 -0.81
C GLN A 563 17.49 -11.05 -2.07
N LEU A 564 18.01 -10.53 -3.20
CA LEU A 564 17.99 -11.23 -4.49
C LEU A 564 18.83 -12.51 -4.49
N ASP A 565 20.05 -12.39 -3.96
CA ASP A 565 21.02 -13.46 -3.79
C ASP A 565 21.21 -13.79 -2.31
N ALA A 566 21.96 -14.84 -1.99
CA ALA A 566 22.37 -15.08 -0.59
C ALA A 566 23.18 -13.87 -0.08
N SER A 567 22.87 -13.38 1.12
CA SER A 567 23.63 -12.28 1.73
C SER A 567 24.95 -12.79 2.31
N ASP A 568 25.98 -11.92 2.35
CA ASP A 568 27.26 -12.25 3.00
C ASP A 568 27.09 -12.51 4.51
N GLU A 569 26.09 -11.88 5.13
CA GLU A 569 25.78 -12.02 6.56
C GLU A 569 25.09 -13.36 6.88
N LYS A 570 24.34 -13.90 5.91
CA LYS A 570 23.60 -15.16 6.03
C LYS A 570 23.75 -16.01 4.76
N PRO A 571 24.96 -16.52 4.48
CA PRO A 571 25.26 -17.24 3.24
C PRO A 571 24.48 -18.57 3.11
N GLU A 572 23.92 -19.08 4.20
CA GLU A 572 23.04 -20.25 4.23
C GLU A 572 21.59 -19.95 3.81
N GLU A 573 21.14 -18.69 3.91
CA GLU A 573 19.81 -18.30 3.46
C GLU A 573 19.83 -18.11 1.94
N ARG A 574 18.90 -18.78 1.25
CA ARG A 574 18.79 -18.69 -0.22
C ARG A 574 18.10 -17.37 -0.59
N GLY A 575 18.68 -16.62 -1.53
CA GLY A 575 18.05 -15.40 -2.04
C GLY A 575 16.78 -15.67 -2.86
N PHE A 576 16.04 -14.60 -3.16
CA PHE A 576 14.78 -14.61 -3.91
C PHE A 576 14.89 -15.42 -5.22
N ILE A 577 15.98 -15.25 -5.97
CA ILE A 577 16.15 -15.89 -7.28
C ILE A 577 16.25 -17.41 -7.14
N ASP A 578 16.99 -17.89 -6.14
CA ASP A 578 17.13 -19.33 -5.89
C ASP A 578 15.85 -19.95 -5.36
N GLN A 579 15.10 -19.23 -4.53
CA GLN A 579 13.79 -19.67 -4.07
C GLN A 579 12.76 -19.67 -5.21
N TRP A 580 12.81 -18.71 -6.14
CA TRP A 580 12.00 -18.74 -7.37
C TRP A 580 12.29 -19.97 -8.21
N ARG A 581 13.56 -20.36 -8.40
CA ARG A 581 13.93 -21.58 -9.14
C ARG A 581 13.29 -22.82 -8.52
N ASP A 582 13.31 -22.92 -7.20
CA ASP A 582 12.70 -24.03 -6.46
C ASP A 582 11.17 -24.03 -6.60
N ALA A 583 10.51 -22.89 -6.37
CA ALA A 583 9.07 -22.74 -6.51
C ALA A 583 8.60 -23.04 -7.94
N ARG A 584 9.32 -22.55 -8.95
CA ARG A 584 9.07 -22.83 -10.37
C ARG A 584 9.21 -24.31 -10.70
N ALA A 585 10.15 -25.03 -10.08
CA ALA A 585 10.28 -26.47 -10.26
C ALA A 585 9.11 -27.26 -9.66
N MET A 586 8.40 -26.68 -8.69
CA MET A 586 7.23 -27.28 -8.05
C MET A 586 5.90 -26.97 -8.75
N ARG A 587 5.90 -26.13 -9.79
CA ARG A 587 4.70 -25.74 -10.53
C ARG A 587 3.90 -26.93 -11.06
N SER A 588 2.59 -26.77 -11.11
CA SER A 588 1.68 -27.74 -11.75
C SER A 588 1.60 -27.49 -13.25
N GLU A 589 1.59 -28.55 -14.07
CA GLU A 589 1.33 -28.43 -15.51
C GLU A 589 -0.17 -28.30 -15.83
N ASN A 590 -1.05 -28.46 -14.84
CA ASN A 590 -2.51 -28.38 -15.03
C ASN A 590 -3.06 -26.95 -15.03
N TYR A 591 -2.28 -25.98 -14.56
CA TYR A 591 -2.71 -24.59 -14.38
C TYR A 591 -1.75 -23.62 -15.03
N TYR A 592 -2.23 -22.42 -15.36
CA TYR A 592 -1.40 -21.33 -15.84
C TYR A 592 -0.38 -20.95 -14.76
N PHE A 593 0.90 -21.02 -15.10
CA PHE A 593 1.96 -20.61 -14.18
C PHE A 593 2.23 -19.10 -14.30
N GLY A 594 2.29 -18.47 -13.15
CA GLY A 594 2.77 -17.11 -12.92
C GLY A 594 3.30 -17.04 -11.50
N PHE A 595 4.09 -16.02 -11.20
CA PHE A 595 4.80 -15.87 -9.95
C PHE A 595 4.65 -14.45 -9.40
N GLY A 596 4.63 -14.30 -8.09
CA GLY A 596 4.46 -13.01 -7.43
C GLY A 596 5.52 -12.75 -6.37
N TYR A 597 5.41 -11.59 -5.73
CA TYR A 597 6.12 -11.27 -4.50
C TYR A 597 5.12 -10.79 -3.45
N GLY A 598 5.48 -10.89 -2.18
CA GLY A 598 4.84 -10.22 -1.06
C GLY A 598 5.87 -9.30 -0.44
N ALA A 599 5.68 -7.99 -0.56
CA ALA A 599 6.71 -7.06 -0.10
C ALA A 599 6.76 -6.95 1.44
N ASP A 600 5.62 -7.17 2.09
CA ASP A 600 5.45 -7.01 3.54
C ASP A 600 5.96 -5.64 4.04
N THR A 601 5.94 -4.65 3.16
CA THR A 601 6.39 -3.30 3.47
C THR A 601 5.49 -2.72 4.57
N ASN A 602 6.12 -2.15 5.60
CA ASN A 602 5.53 -1.74 6.87
C ASN A 602 5.01 -2.87 7.79
N GLY A 603 5.28 -4.15 7.52
CA GLY A 603 4.89 -5.31 8.35
C GLY A 603 5.83 -5.67 9.50
N PHE A 604 6.85 -4.83 9.76
CA PHE A 604 8.00 -5.10 10.64
C PHE A 604 8.96 -6.18 10.11
N GLY A 605 8.97 -6.40 8.79
CA GLY A 605 10.02 -7.12 8.07
C GLY A 605 10.99 -6.19 7.32
N PRO A 606 12.31 -6.47 7.31
CA PRO A 606 13.27 -5.67 6.56
C PRO A 606 13.10 -5.87 5.06
N GLN A 607 13.19 -4.80 4.29
CA GLN A 607 13.15 -4.81 2.84
C GLN A 607 14.52 -5.21 2.25
N ALA A 608 14.55 -5.52 0.95
CA ALA A 608 15.78 -5.96 0.29
C ALA A 608 16.92 -4.92 0.42
N ALA A 609 18.06 -5.36 0.93
CA ALA A 609 19.27 -4.54 0.99
C ALA A 609 19.89 -4.36 -0.42
N PRO A 610 20.88 -3.46 -0.61
CA PRO A 610 21.65 -3.43 -1.83
C PRO A 610 22.25 -4.81 -2.14
N ARG A 611 22.32 -5.14 -3.42
CA ARG A 611 23.01 -6.36 -3.85
C ARG A 611 24.51 -6.23 -3.57
N GLY A 612 25.13 -7.33 -3.14
CA GLY A 612 26.54 -7.35 -2.70
C GLY A 612 27.54 -6.89 -3.77
N ASP A 613 27.29 -7.17 -5.05
CA ASP A 613 28.14 -6.76 -6.18
C ASP A 613 27.60 -5.50 -6.92
N ALA A 614 26.68 -4.74 -6.31
CA ALA A 614 26.15 -3.51 -6.92
C ALA A 614 27.24 -2.46 -7.21
N ALA A 615 28.36 -2.45 -6.48
CA ALA A 615 29.49 -1.56 -6.77
C ALA A 615 30.20 -1.89 -8.10
N GLU A 616 30.13 -3.14 -8.54
CA GLU A 616 30.87 -3.67 -9.69
C GLU A 616 29.96 -3.88 -10.91
N ASN A 617 28.71 -4.26 -10.65
CA ASN A 617 27.67 -4.50 -11.64
C ASN A 617 26.35 -3.80 -11.26
N PRO A 618 26.30 -2.45 -11.15
CA PRO A 618 25.11 -1.74 -10.70
C PRO A 618 23.97 -1.73 -11.73
N LEU A 619 22.73 -1.59 -11.25
CA LEU A 619 21.62 -1.10 -12.06
C LEU A 619 21.92 0.32 -12.56
N GLN A 620 21.80 0.53 -13.86
CA GLN A 620 22.05 1.83 -14.50
C GLN A 620 20.75 2.60 -14.71
N TYR A 621 20.69 3.85 -14.25
CA TYR A 621 19.56 4.75 -14.49
C TYR A 621 19.83 5.74 -15.65
N PRO A 622 18.80 6.14 -16.42
CA PRO A 622 17.49 5.52 -16.44
C PRO A 622 17.52 4.13 -17.11
N TYR A 623 16.61 3.25 -16.72
CA TYR A 623 16.37 1.97 -17.41
C TYR A 623 14.94 1.93 -17.97
N THR A 624 14.66 0.90 -18.79
CA THR A 624 13.32 0.66 -19.34
C THR A 624 12.70 -0.55 -18.65
N ALA A 625 11.57 -0.34 -17.99
CA ALA A 625 10.77 -1.40 -17.38
C ALA A 625 10.17 -2.36 -18.43
N PHE A 626 9.60 -3.47 -17.99
CA PHE A 626 9.16 -4.53 -18.91
C PHE A 626 8.08 -4.08 -19.90
N ASP A 627 7.27 -3.07 -19.53
CA ASP A 627 6.19 -2.52 -20.36
C ASP A 627 6.61 -1.32 -21.22
N GLY A 628 7.90 -0.96 -21.20
CA GLY A 628 8.46 0.16 -21.97
C GLY A 628 8.51 1.49 -21.21
N THR A 629 8.01 1.55 -19.98
CA THR A 629 8.14 2.75 -19.12
C THR A 629 9.61 3.04 -18.80
N VAL A 630 10.03 4.29 -18.94
CA VAL A 630 11.39 4.73 -18.57
C VAL A 630 11.39 5.09 -17.10
N MET A 631 12.28 4.46 -16.32
CA MET A 631 12.40 4.64 -14.88
C MET A 631 13.68 5.41 -14.56
N ASP A 632 13.51 6.58 -13.94
CA ASP A 632 14.59 7.42 -13.41
C ASP A 632 14.81 7.11 -11.92
N GLN A 633 15.93 7.54 -11.33
CA GLN A 633 16.09 7.45 -9.87
C GLN A 633 14.93 8.14 -9.16
N GLN A 634 14.40 7.53 -8.10
CA GLN A 634 13.30 8.13 -7.35
C GLN A 634 13.82 9.34 -6.55
N ARG A 635 13.10 10.46 -6.61
CA ARG A 635 13.44 11.67 -5.86
C ARG A 635 12.27 12.08 -4.96
N ALA A 636 12.53 12.24 -3.67
CA ALA A 636 11.57 12.82 -2.73
C ALA A 636 12.22 14.02 -2.03
N GLY A 637 11.71 15.22 -2.30
CA GLY A 637 12.28 16.45 -1.78
C GLY A 637 13.71 16.62 -2.27
N THR A 638 14.65 16.68 -1.34
CA THR A 638 16.08 16.82 -1.64
C THR A 638 16.82 15.47 -1.74
N ARG A 639 16.22 14.35 -1.31
CA ARG A 639 16.83 13.01 -1.39
C ARG A 639 16.59 12.37 -2.76
N VAL A 640 17.63 11.72 -3.27
CA VAL A 640 17.58 10.81 -4.42
C VAL A 640 17.86 9.43 -3.89
N PHE A 641 17.00 8.46 -4.20
CA PHE A 641 17.17 7.07 -3.83
C PHE A 641 17.80 6.29 -4.99
N ASP A 642 18.72 5.40 -4.64
CA ASP A 642 19.45 4.52 -5.55
C ASP A 642 19.46 3.11 -4.98
N VAL A 643 18.82 2.17 -5.67
CA VAL A 643 18.75 0.75 -5.23
C VAL A 643 20.14 0.14 -4.98
N ASN A 644 21.18 0.64 -5.66
CA ASN A 644 22.55 0.14 -5.52
C ASN A 644 23.19 0.52 -4.18
N THR A 645 22.66 1.52 -3.46
CA THR A 645 23.19 1.99 -2.17
C THR A 645 22.16 2.00 -1.06
N ASP A 646 20.90 2.27 -1.37
CA ASP A 646 19.80 2.35 -0.41
C ASP A 646 18.99 1.05 -0.33
N GLY A 647 19.16 0.12 -1.29
CA GLY A 647 18.29 -1.03 -1.44
C GLY A 647 16.84 -0.60 -1.71
N VAL A 648 15.89 -1.38 -1.22
CA VAL A 648 14.46 -1.04 -1.27
C VAL A 648 14.10 -0.22 -0.03
N ALA A 649 14.60 1.01 0.02
CA ALA A 649 14.34 1.91 1.15
C ALA A 649 12.86 2.32 1.27
N GLN A 650 12.13 2.38 0.16
CA GLN A 650 10.69 2.65 0.11
C GLN A 650 10.06 1.93 -1.09
N TYR A 651 8.74 1.73 -1.06
CA TYR A 651 8.00 0.86 -1.97
C TYR A 651 8.14 1.21 -3.46
N GLY A 652 8.35 2.49 -3.74
CA GLY A 652 8.62 3.00 -5.07
C GLY A 652 9.91 2.48 -5.66
N MET A 653 10.84 1.89 -4.88
CA MET A 653 12.05 1.21 -5.38
C MET A 653 11.79 -0.21 -5.88
N ILE A 654 10.59 -0.79 -5.70
CA ILE A 654 10.27 -2.16 -6.15
C ILE A 654 10.53 -2.37 -7.65
N PRO A 655 10.17 -1.46 -8.57
CA PRO A 655 10.56 -1.59 -9.97
C PRO A 655 12.08 -1.66 -10.18
N ASP A 656 12.86 -0.95 -9.36
CA ASP A 656 14.33 -0.97 -9.44
C ASP A 656 14.87 -2.31 -8.94
N TRP A 657 14.30 -2.86 -7.87
CA TRP A 657 14.61 -4.20 -7.39
C TRP A 657 14.27 -5.29 -8.43
N ILE A 658 13.14 -5.18 -9.14
CA ILE A 658 12.80 -6.09 -10.24
C ILE A 658 13.78 -5.93 -11.42
N ALA A 659 14.17 -4.70 -11.75
CA ALA A 659 15.16 -4.47 -12.80
C ALA A 659 16.55 -5.01 -12.42
N ASP A 660 16.96 -4.83 -11.16
CA ASP A 660 18.20 -5.38 -10.62
C ASP A 660 18.17 -6.91 -10.54
N MET A 661 17.01 -7.50 -10.19
CA MET A 661 16.76 -8.94 -10.22
C MET A 661 17.02 -9.55 -11.59
N ARG A 662 16.61 -8.87 -12.66
CA ARG A 662 16.88 -9.32 -14.04
C ARG A 662 18.38 -9.41 -14.32
N ILE A 663 19.18 -8.50 -13.76
CA ILE A 663 20.64 -8.49 -13.88
C ILE A 663 21.23 -9.63 -13.03
N ALA A 664 20.85 -9.71 -11.75
CA ALA A 664 21.35 -10.67 -10.78
C ALA A 664 21.06 -12.13 -11.19
N ALA A 665 19.89 -12.40 -11.78
CA ALA A 665 19.51 -13.74 -12.25
C ALA A 665 20.33 -14.22 -13.47
N GLY A 666 21.12 -13.34 -14.11
CA GLY A 666 22.02 -13.69 -15.21
C GLY A 666 21.28 -14.34 -16.39
N ALA A 667 21.61 -15.60 -16.69
CA ALA A 667 21.00 -16.34 -17.79
C ALA A 667 19.48 -16.57 -17.62
N ASP A 668 18.99 -16.57 -16.37
CA ASP A 668 17.56 -16.74 -16.06
C ASP A 668 16.79 -15.41 -16.01
N GLY A 669 17.47 -14.26 -16.19
CA GLY A 669 16.89 -12.93 -16.01
C GLY A 669 15.60 -12.69 -16.80
N ASP A 670 15.59 -13.01 -18.09
CA ASP A 670 14.37 -12.85 -18.89
C ASP A 670 13.25 -13.81 -18.47
N THR A 671 13.63 -14.98 -17.95
CA THR A 671 12.69 -16.03 -17.58
C THR A 671 11.97 -15.72 -16.26
N ILE A 672 12.68 -15.20 -15.26
CA ILE A 672 12.06 -14.77 -13.99
C ILE A 672 11.12 -13.58 -14.23
N ILE A 673 11.51 -12.62 -15.08
CA ILE A 673 10.65 -11.49 -15.44
C ILE A 673 9.41 -11.96 -16.21
N GLU A 674 9.54 -12.93 -17.12
CA GLU A 674 8.39 -13.54 -17.80
C GLU A 674 7.44 -14.18 -16.79
N ASP A 675 7.94 -15.04 -15.89
CA ASP A 675 7.13 -15.71 -14.87
C ASP A 675 6.44 -14.70 -13.93
N MET A 676 7.13 -13.64 -13.51
CA MET A 676 6.57 -12.59 -12.67
C MET A 676 5.53 -11.74 -13.41
N SER A 677 5.76 -11.41 -14.68
CA SER A 677 4.80 -10.64 -15.51
C SER A 677 3.49 -11.41 -15.78
N ARG A 678 3.50 -12.73 -15.57
CA ARG A 678 2.35 -13.64 -15.64
C ARG A 678 1.63 -13.77 -14.29
N GLY A 679 2.20 -13.21 -13.22
CA GLY A 679 1.69 -13.34 -11.86
C GLY A 679 0.27 -12.81 -11.67
N ALA A 680 -0.01 -11.61 -12.19
CA ALA A 680 -1.35 -11.02 -12.08
C ALA A 680 -2.43 -11.90 -12.73
N GLU A 681 -2.19 -12.42 -13.94
CA GLU A 681 -3.13 -13.34 -14.61
C GLU A 681 -3.29 -14.66 -13.85
N ALA A 682 -2.20 -15.26 -13.38
CA ALA A 682 -2.25 -16.52 -12.63
C ALA A 682 -3.06 -16.38 -11.33
N TYR A 683 -2.88 -15.27 -10.59
CA TYR A 683 -3.64 -14.95 -9.39
C TYR A 683 -5.13 -14.75 -9.71
N LEU A 684 -5.47 -14.02 -10.78
CA LEU A 684 -6.86 -13.82 -11.18
C LEU A 684 -7.55 -15.13 -11.55
N GLN A 685 -6.89 -16.00 -12.32
CA GLN A 685 -7.46 -17.31 -12.65
C GLN A 685 -7.65 -18.20 -11.41
N MET A 686 -6.75 -18.12 -10.43
CA MET A 686 -6.92 -18.77 -9.14
C MET A 686 -8.17 -18.25 -8.42
N TRP A 687 -8.31 -16.92 -8.33
CA TRP A 687 -9.42 -16.29 -7.64
C TRP A 687 -10.77 -16.54 -8.33
N GLU A 688 -10.78 -16.62 -9.66
CA GLU A 688 -11.96 -17.05 -10.44
C GLU A 688 -12.39 -18.47 -10.11
N ARG A 689 -11.44 -19.41 -9.98
CA ARG A 689 -11.74 -20.79 -9.58
C ARG A 689 -12.21 -20.89 -8.13
N ALA A 690 -11.70 -20.05 -7.23
CA ALA A 690 -12.12 -20.04 -5.84
C ALA A 690 -13.61 -19.67 -5.66
N ARG A 691 -14.22 -18.98 -6.63
CA ARG A 691 -15.61 -18.49 -6.54
C ARG A 691 -16.62 -19.36 -7.31
N ASN A 692 -16.16 -20.35 -8.06
CA ASN A 692 -16.97 -21.21 -8.93
C ASN A 692 -16.95 -22.65 -8.45
#